data_AF-A0A2V8XX92-F1
#
_entry.id   AF-A0A2V8XX92-F1
#
_cell.length_a   1.000
_cell.length_b   1.000
_cell.length_c   1.000
_cell.angle_alpha   90.00
_cell.angle_beta   90.00
_cell.angle_gamma   90.00
#
_symmetry.space_group_name_H-M   'P 1'
#
loop_
_entity.id
_entity.type
_entity.pdbx_description
1 polymer ?
#
loop_
_entity_poly.entity_id
_entity_poly.type
_entity_poly.pdbx_seq_one_letter_code
_entity_poly.pdbx_strand_id
1 'polypeptide(L)'
;MRRFSISDTRPQSSRLFSALLLLLLTAGTVPESLSAAPQTAPQLPQQEQTSSDPKSDTDQEDSAKNTKGQTDQASRENTLGLQTIKNILRDQRDIWASPAHVRLGHADWLVPFGGLTAGFLVTDRDASLHLPNSPSTLKHYRDFSNYGLAGMGGAVGGLYLWGRATHDAHKQETGILSGEAVANALLVTEVLKFATGRERPGVDASHGKFWQGGDSFPSGHAAMSWAAASVIAHEYPGLFTKILAYGAASAISISRVEGKRHFPADAFVSSGIGWLAGWQAYRAHHNPELGGSAAEDLSDSPQTATDRMPSAMGSPYVPLDSWIYPLLDRLAALGLFDDAILGMKPWTRLECARLVSEAGDQLQDGGPETEAGRLYDSLQREFSSELSLLGGGSNNSAHLESIYARATQISGPPLTDGYHFGQTLINDFGRPFQRGFNSVDGFSGWATAGRWVVYLRGEYQHSPAAPAISSQVATAIATMDSNPVFPPGLVAERNQARLLDAYVGLNVANWQVSYGQESEWWSPNHSGPLLFSDNAFPVRMFHINRVSPFHLPGLFRLLGPVRWDMFFGTLQGHQTSPGPFFHGEKMSFKPTRNLEFGFSRTVVLGGAGLPLTIDRLLRSYFSVSSVKNETPATDPGKRTGGFDFSYRVPFLRNWLTIYTDSLADDDPSPLAAPRRAGFNPGMYLSHFPGLSKLDLRVEAPLTNSVSKNGPGRYIYWDGFYHDLYTNRGVLMGNWVGRDGSGIQATSRYWLSARNAIQFGYRHAKVDPQFVPGGGTYNDGSVRVDFWALRDWSASAFVQYEQWKFPLLASSLQKNVTTSVQLSYWPQSHAH
;
A
#
# COMPACT_ATOMS: atom_id res chain seq x y z
N MET A 1 14.81 -70.80 -1.30
CA MET A 1 16.16 -70.96 -0.72
C MET A 1 17.08 -69.89 -1.30
N ARG A 2 17.96 -69.33 -0.46
CA ARG A 2 18.93 -68.22 -0.66
C ARG A 2 18.45 -66.82 -0.22
N ARG A 3 18.87 -66.47 1.01
CA ARG A 3 18.96 -65.12 1.59
C ARG A 3 20.04 -64.31 0.87
N PHE A 4 19.85 -63.01 0.70
CA PHE A 4 20.93 -62.03 0.65
C PHE A 4 20.53 -60.72 1.33
N SER A 5 21.53 -60.16 2.02
CA SER A 5 21.51 -59.07 2.99
C SER A 5 21.27 -57.70 2.36
N ILE A 6 20.49 -56.85 3.05
CA ILE A 6 20.39 -55.42 2.77
C ILE A 6 21.59 -54.74 3.46
N SER A 7 22.34 -53.95 2.70
CA SER A 7 23.39 -53.06 3.20
C SER A 7 22.95 -51.62 3.01
N ASP A 8 23.10 -50.83 4.06
CA ASP A 8 22.86 -49.39 4.10
C ASP A 8 23.77 -48.67 3.10
N THR A 9 23.17 -47.93 2.16
CA THR A 9 23.88 -46.91 1.38
C THR A 9 23.04 -45.63 1.33
N ARG A 10 23.53 -44.60 2.03
CA ARG A 10 23.02 -43.23 1.94
C ARG A 10 23.35 -42.66 0.55
N PRO A 11 22.45 -41.90 -0.11
CA PRO A 11 22.78 -41.25 -1.37
C PRO A 11 23.63 -40.00 -1.14
N GLN A 12 24.77 -39.93 -1.85
CA GLN A 12 25.62 -38.75 -1.97
C GLN A 12 24.91 -37.68 -2.83
N SER A 13 24.32 -36.67 -2.20
CA SER A 13 23.73 -35.50 -2.89
C SER A 13 24.52 -34.19 -2.71
N SER A 14 25.69 -34.20 -2.06
CA SER A 14 26.42 -32.95 -1.72
C SER A 14 27.44 -32.46 -2.75
N ARG A 15 27.75 -33.22 -3.81
CA ARG A 15 28.85 -32.87 -4.74
C ARG A 15 28.44 -32.06 -5.98
N LEU A 16 27.16 -32.02 -6.34
CA LEU A 16 26.65 -31.18 -7.44
C LEU A 16 26.35 -29.73 -6.99
N PHE A 17 26.05 -29.53 -5.71
CA PHE A 17 25.76 -28.20 -5.14
C PHE A 17 27.02 -27.34 -4.94
N SER A 18 28.17 -27.98 -4.68
CA SER A 18 29.45 -27.29 -4.50
C SER A 18 30.07 -26.81 -5.83
N ALA A 19 29.74 -27.45 -6.96
CA ALA A 19 30.26 -27.08 -8.27
C ALA A 19 29.51 -25.89 -8.91
N LEU A 20 28.25 -25.65 -8.54
CA LEU A 20 27.46 -24.51 -9.03
C LEU A 20 27.75 -23.22 -8.24
N LEU A 21 28.11 -23.34 -6.96
CA LEU A 21 28.44 -22.20 -6.10
C LEU A 21 29.81 -21.59 -6.42
N LEU A 22 30.78 -22.39 -6.89
CA LEU A 22 32.12 -21.91 -7.26
C LEU A 22 32.20 -21.22 -8.63
N LEU A 23 31.22 -21.42 -9.52
CA LEU A 23 31.19 -20.78 -10.85
C LEU A 23 30.52 -19.40 -10.87
N LEU A 24 29.81 -19.04 -9.79
CA LEU A 24 29.10 -17.76 -9.63
C LEU A 24 29.89 -16.72 -8.83
N LEU A 25 31.07 -17.08 -8.29
CA LEU A 25 31.92 -16.20 -7.48
C LEU A 25 33.10 -15.57 -8.25
N THR A 26 33.21 -15.76 -9.57
CA THR A 26 34.37 -15.26 -10.36
C THR A 26 34.02 -14.24 -11.45
N ALA A 27 32.89 -13.53 -11.35
CA ALA A 27 32.56 -12.42 -12.25
C ALA A 27 32.07 -11.22 -11.44
N GLY A 28 33.02 -10.45 -10.89
CA GLY A 28 32.72 -9.25 -10.10
C GLY A 28 33.97 -8.64 -9.47
N THR A 29 35.02 -8.39 -10.26
CA THR A 29 36.14 -7.57 -9.81
C THR A 29 35.86 -6.11 -10.14
N VAL A 30 35.58 -5.30 -9.11
CA VAL A 30 35.68 -3.83 -9.16
C VAL A 30 36.99 -3.46 -8.45
N PRO A 31 37.81 -2.53 -8.97
CA PRO A 31 39.06 -2.15 -8.31
C PRO A 31 38.83 -1.24 -7.11
N GLU A 32 39.54 -1.53 -6.02
CA GLU A 32 39.75 -0.65 -4.87
C GLU A 32 40.54 0.60 -5.26
N SER A 33 40.13 1.75 -4.71
CA SER A 33 41.09 2.69 -4.13
C SER A 33 40.37 3.61 -3.14
N LEU A 34 40.61 3.42 -1.84
CA LEU A 34 40.50 4.47 -0.83
C LEU A 34 41.45 4.10 0.33
N SER A 35 42.48 4.92 0.45
CA SER A 35 43.56 4.85 1.44
C SER A 35 43.02 5.03 2.86
N ALA A 36 43.43 4.13 3.77
CA ALA A 36 43.20 4.25 5.21
C ALA A 36 44.51 4.57 5.94
N ALA A 37 44.43 5.49 6.91
CA ALA A 37 45.44 5.74 7.93
C ALA A 37 44.80 5.52 9.33
N PRO A 38 45.60 5.25 10.38
CA PRO A 38 45.28 4.20 11.36
C PRO A 38 44.59 4.65 12.65
N GLN A 39 44.04 3.62 13.31
CA GLN A 39 43.28 3.60 14.56
C GLN A 39 44.08 4.04 15.80
N THR A 40 43.35 4.55 16.80
CA THR A 40 43.70 4.36 18.21
C THR A 40 42.42 4.33 19.05
N ALA A 41 42.22 3.26 19.81
CA ALA A 41 41.13 3.08 20.77
C ALA A 41 41.69 3.08 22.21
N PRO A 42 40.99 3.64 23.21
CA PRO A 42 41.34 3.43 24.62
C PRO A 42 40.56 2.24 25.23
N GLN A 43 41.27 1.47 26.05
CA GLN A 43 40.80 0.35 26.86
C GLN A 43 39.88 0.80 28.02
N LEU A 44 38.88 -0.02 28.35
CA LEU A 44 38.09 0.03 29.59
C LEU A 44 38.62 -1.03 30.59
N PRO A 45 38.69 -0.74 31.90
CA PRO A 45 39.10 -1.73 32.89
C PRO A 45 37.96 -2.66 33.31
N GLN A 46 38.31 -3.94 33.51
CA GLN A 46 37.53 -4.95 34.21
C GLN A 46 37.39 -4.60 35.70
N GLN A 47 36.26 -4.96 36.30
CA GLN A 47 36.19 -5.24 37.74
C GLN A 47 35.27 -6.42 38.04
N GLU A 48 35.70 -7.18 39.04
CA GLU A 48 35.43 -8.57 39.33
C GLU A 48 34.05 -8.87 39.92
N GLN A 49 33.64 -10.12 39.71
CA GLN A 49 32.60 -10.83 40.44
C GLN A 49 33.04 -11.10 41.89
N THR A 50 32.14 -10.87 42.85
CA THR A 50 32.12 -11.65 44.10
C THR A 50 30.69 -12.05 44.44
N SER A 51 30.54 -13.35 44.65
CA SER A 51 29.36 -14.12 45.03
C SER A 51 29.01 -14.04 46.51
N SER A 52 27.71 -14.04 46.86
CA SER A 52 27.16 -14.84 47.99
C SER A 52 25.63 -14.72 48.09
N ASP A 53 24.93 -15.85 47.99
CA ASP A 53 23.56 -16.13 48.47
C ASP A 53 23.63 -16.73 49.89
N PRO A 54 22.53 -17.06 50.62
CA PRO A 54 21.18 -16.48 50.73
C PRO A 54 20.70 -16.36 52.22
N LYS A 55 19.55 -15.70 52.51
CA LYS A 55 18.48 -16.16 53.48
C LYS A 55 17.43 -15.09 53.87
N SER A 56 16.22 -15.62 54.11
CA SER A 56 15.05 -15.17 54.91
C SER A 56 15.32 -14.08 55.97
N ASP A 57 14.41 -13.17 56.30
CA ASP A 57 13.06 -13.43 56.81
C ASP A 57 12.28 -12.10 56.97
N THR A 58 10.95 -12.20 56.86
CA THR A 58 9.87 -11.46 57.56
C THR A 58 9.88 -9.94 57.82
N ASP A 59 8.66 -9.41 57.66
CA ASP A 59 7.98 -8.36 58.42
C ASP A 59 7.70 -6.97 57.80
N GLN A 60 6.39 -6.76 57.73
CA GLN A 60 5.62 -5.53 57.71
C GLN A 60 6.27 -4.39 58.48
N GLU A 61 6.54 -3.27 57.81
CA GLU A 61 6.33 -1.89 58.27
C GLU A 61 6.94 -0.91 57.26
N ASP A 62 6.11 -0.34 56.37
CA ASP A 62 6.25 1.08 55.94
C ASP A 62 5.08 1.48 55.02
N SER A 63 3.84 1.28 55.48
CA SER A 63 2.67 1.97 54.92
C SER A 63 2.54 3.36 55.57
N ALA A 64 3.52 4.24 55.36
CA ALA A 64 3.46 5.61 55.87
C ALA A 64 4.40 6.60 55.15
N LYS A 65 4.57 6.50 53.82
CA LYS A 65 5.33 7.52 53.05
C LYS A 65 4.75 7.95 51.71
N ASN A 66 3.48 7.61 51.43
CA ASN A 66 2.81 8.04 50.19
C ASN A 66 1.73 9.11 50.38
N THR A 67 1.86 9.93 51.43
CA THR A 67 0.93 11.03 51.75
C THR A 67 1.60 12.39 51.63
N LYS A 68 2.39 12.59 50.56
CA LYS A 68 2.95 13.90 50.19
C LYS A 68 2.67 14.33 48.74
N GLY A 69 2.00 13.50 47.94
CA GLY A 69 1.58 13.83 46.57
C GLY A 69 0.12 14.30 46.43
N GLN A 70 -0.68 14.20 47.50
CA GLN A 70 -2.13 14.50 47.46
C GLN A 70 -2.53 15.87 48.02
N THR A 71 -1.57 16.72 48.42
CA THR A 71 -1.86 18.00 49.08
C THR A 71 -1.54 19.25 48.24
N ASP A 72 -1.08 19.09 46.99
CA ASP A 72 -0.84 20.20 46.04
C ASP A 72 -1.92 20.33 44.94
N GLN A 73 -3.00 19.53 45.00
CA GLN A 73 -4.18 19.66 44.13
C GLN A 73 -5.18 20.71 44.65
N ALA A 74 -4.72 21.73 45.36
CA ALA A 74 -5.56 22.84 45.79
C ALA A 74 -5.76 23.83 44.61
N SER A 75 -6.99 23.89 44.09
CA SER A 75 -7.56 24.94 43.22
C SER A 75 -6.60 25.58 42.19
N ARG A 76 -6.43 24.95 41.03
CA ARG A 76 -5.82 25.62 39.86
C ARG A 76 -6.81 26.64 39.30
N GLU A 77 -6.85 27.85 39.87
CA GLU A 77 -7.63 28.96 39.29
C GLU A 77 -6.89 29.54 38.07
N ASN A 78 -7.35 29.20 36.87
CA ASN A 78 -6.85 29.76 35.62
C ASN A 78 -7.33 31.22 35.48
N THR A 79 -6.43 32.16 35.81
CA THR A 79 -6.68 33.60 35.73
C THR A 79 -5.89 34.26 34.60
N LEU A 80 -6.57 35.09 33.82
CA LEU A 80 -5.96 35.86 32.73
C LEU A 80 -5.02 36.94 33.31
N GLY A 81 -3.75 36.93 32.92
CA GLY A 81 -2.75 37.91 33.37
C GLY A 81 -1.33 37.35 33.48
N LEU A 82 -0.61 37.74 34.55
CA LEU A 82 0.78 37.32 34.77
C LEU A 82 0.93 35.78 34.88
N GLN A 83 -0.12 35.10 35.32
CA GLN A 83 -0.14 33.64 35.44
C GLN A 83 -0.12 32.96 34.06
N THR A 84 -0.93 33.42 33.10
CA THR A 84 -0.91 32.92 31.71
C THR A 84 0.46 33.09 31.06
N ILE A 85 1.15 34.22 31.30
CA ILE A 85 2.51 34.43 30.78
C ILE A 85 3.51 33.44 31.40
N LYS A 86 3.41 33.20 32.72
CA LYS A 86 4.25 32.21 33.40
C LYS A 86 3.99 30.79 32.89
N ASN A 87 2.73 30.46 32.63
CA ASN A 87 2.35 29.15 32.10
C ASN A 87 2.93 28.95 30.69
N ILE A 88 2.76 29.93 29.78
CA ILE A 88 3.38 29.92 28.44
C ILE A 88 4.91 29.70 28.53
N LEU A 89 5.61 30.40 29.43
CA LEU A 89 7.06 30.23 29.59
C LEU A 89 7.46 28.84 30.09
N ARG A 90 6.66 28.24 30.99
CA ARG A 90 6.86 26.86 31.47
C ARG A 90 6.60 25.86 30.36
N ASP A 91 5.51 26.04 29.64
CA ASP A 91 5.14 25.21 28.50
C ASP A 91 6.22 25.25 27.41
N GLN A 92 6.74 26.43 27.06
CA GLN A 92 7.85 26.54 26.12
C GLN A 92 9.07 25.75 26.59
N ARG A 93 9.47 25.89 27.86
CA ARG A 93 10.60 25.11 28.41
C ARG A 93 10.34 23.61 28.25
N ASP A 94 9.14 23.15 28.61
CA ASP A 94 8.80 21.73 28.60
C ASP A 94 8.70 21.19 27.15
N ILE A 95 8.14 21.96 26.22
CA ILE A 95 8.09 21.65 24.78
C ILE A 95 9.51 21.50 24.21
N TRP A 96 10.40 22.47 24.44
CA TRP A 96 11.77 22.44 23.89
C TRP A 96 12.66 21.41 24.59
N ALA A 97 12.40 21.08 25.85
CA ALA A 97 13.10 20.02 26.57
C ALA A 97 12.54 18.62 26.25
N SER A 98 11.33 18.52 25.69
CA SER A 98 10.64 17.25 25.47
C SER A 98 11.47 16.21 24.70
N PRO A 99 12.25 16.52 23.63
CA PRO A 99 12.99 15.51 22.90
C PRO A 99 14.04 14.78 23.74
N ALA A 100 14.58 15.42 24.77
CA ALA A 100 15.56 14.81 25.67
C ALA A 100 14.92 13.82 26.68
N HIS A 101 13.60 13.85 26.82
CA HIS A 101 12.85 13.03 27.77
C HIS A 101 12.07 11.89 27.10
N VAL A 102 12.05 11.83 25.75
CA VAL A 102 11.38 10.77 25.00
C VAL A 102 12.19 9.47 25.10
N ARG A 103 11.60 8.40 25.64
CA ARG A 103 12.15 7.04 25.59
C ARG A 103 11.61 6.32 24.36
N LEU A 104 12.50 5.71 23.56
CA LEU A 104 12.13 5.05 22.29
C LEU A 104 11.02 3.99 22.45
N GLY A 105 10.96 3.27 23.58
CA GLY A 105 9.92 2.26 23.83
C GLY A 105 8.55 2.81 24.25
N HIS A 106 8.39 4.13 24.39
CA HIS A 106 7.13 4.80 24.75
C HIS A 106 6.76 5.88 23.71
N ALA A 107 7.46 5.90 22.58
CA ALA A 107 7.35 6.92 21.55
C ALA A 107 6.72 6.37 20.26
N ASP A 108 5.89 5.34 20.40
CA ASP A 108 5.32 4.59 19.27
C ASP A 108 4.52 5.49 18.31
N TRP A 109 4.00 6.62 18.79
CA TRP A 109 3.30 7.62 17.98
C TRP A 109 4.21 8.40 17.02
N LEU A 110 5.52 8.51 17.31
CA LEU A 110 6.49 9.20 16.45
C LEU A 110 6.75 8.44 15.15
N VAL A 111 6.65 7.11 15.17
CA VAL A 111 6.89 6.27 13.98
C VAL A 111 5.88 6.55 12.86
N PRO A 112 4.55 6.46 13.07
CA PRO A 112 3.58 6.78 12.03
C PRO A 112 3.59 8.28 11.69
N PHE A 113 3.79 9.18 12.67
CA PHE A 113 3.89 10.61 12.41
C PHE A 113 5.09 10.96 11.51
N GLY A 114 6.26 10.39 11.80
CA GLY A 114 7.47 10.53 10.99
C GLY A 114 7.32 9.92 9.60
N GLY A 115 6.72 8.73 9.51
CA GLY A 115 6.43 8.06 8.24
C GLY A 115 5.50 8.88 7.34
N LEU A 116 4.39 9.40 7.88
CA LEU A 116 3.46 10.28 7.15
C LEU A 116 4.14 11.60 6.75
N THR A 117 4.94 12.19 7.63
CA THR A 117 5.71 13.40 7.32
C THR A 117 6.66 13.18 6.15
N ALA A 118 7.42 12.08 6.15
CA ALA A 118 8.29 11.72 5.04
C ALA A 118 7.50 11.48 3.74
N GLY A 119 6.35 10.79 3.82
CA GLY A 119 5.44 10.61 2.70
C GLY A 119 4.96 11.92 2.10
N PHE A 120 4.52 12.87 2.93
CA PHE A 120 4.14 14.21 2.46
C PHE A 120 5.32 14.95 1.85
N LEU A 121 6.49 14.97 2.48
CA LEU A 121 7.68 15.65 1.94
C LEU A 121 8.07 15.15 0.54
N VAL A 122 7.97 13.85 0.29
CA VAL A 122 8.25 13.24 -1.02
C VAL A 122 7.18 13.58 -2.06
N THR A 123 5.94 13.85 -1.64
CA THR A 123 4.77 14.06 -2.52
C THR A 123 4.39 15.52 -2.70
N ASP A 124 4.93 16.40 -1.88
CA ASP A 124 4.58 17.82 -1.76
C ASP A 124 4.59 18.55 -3.11
N ARG A 125 5.65 18.31 -3.91
CA ARG A 125 5.80 18.90 -5.24
C ARG A 125 4.69 18.43 -6.18
N ASP A 126 4.52 17.11 -6.29
CA ASP A 126 3.52 16.51 -7.17
C ASP A 126 2.13 17.00 -6.79
N ALA A 127 1.76 16.94 -5.51
CA ALA A 127 0.48 17.42 -5.01
C ALA A 127 0.24 18.89 -5.38
N SER A 128 1.25 19.74 -5.18
CA SER A 128 1.15 21.18 -5.47
C SER A 128 1.00 21.51 -6.96
N LEU A 129 1.55 20.68 -7.84
CA LEU A 129 1.42 20.85 -9.29
C LEU A 129 0.02 20.52 -9.80
N HIS A 130 -0.71 19.60 -9.15
CA HIS A 130 -2.08 19.22 -9.52
C HIS A 130 -3.14 20.21 -9.02
N LEU A 131 -2.79 21.08 -8.08
CA LEU A 131 -3.73 22.07 -7.53
C LEU A 131 -4.06 23.19 -8.55
N PRO A 132 -5.30 23.69 -8.56
CA PRO A 132 -5.73 24.78 -9.46
C PRO A 132 -4.82 26.01 -9.38
N ASN A 133 -4.51 26.61 -10.53
CA ASN A 133 -3.72 27.84 -10.63
C ASN A 133 -4.58 29.12 -10.81
N SER A 134 -5.91 28.98 -10.79
CA SER A 134 -6.82 30.13 -11.00
C SER A 134 -6.70 31.14 -9.87
N PRO A 135 -6.44 32.44 -10.14
CA PRO A 135 -6.33 33.46 -9.11
C PRO A 135 -7.59 33.59 -8.23
N SER A 136 -8.79 33.39 -8.78
CA SER A 136 -10.04 33.47 -8.04
C SER A 136 -10.20 32.29 -7.07
N THR A 137 -9.86 31.08 -7.52
CA THR A 137 -9.89 29.86 -6.70
C THR A 137 -8.87 29.94 -5.57
N LEU A 138 -7.64 30.36 -5.87
CA LEU A 138 -6.60 30.54 -4.87
C LEU A 138 -7.00 31.60 -3.83
N LYS A 139 -7.60 32.71 -4.26
CA LYS A 139 -8.14 33.73 -3.36
C LYS A 139 -9.25 33.18 -2.47
N HIS A 140 -10.17 32.39 -3.02
CA HIS A 140 -11.27 31.80 -2.26
C HIS A 140 -10.75 30.94 -1.09
N TYR A 141 -9.82 30.02 -1.35
CA TYR A 141 -9.24 29.18 -0.29
C TYR A 141 -8.41 29.97 0.73
N ARG A 142 -7.69 31.00 0.28
CA ARG A 142 -6.96 31.90 1.18
C ARG A 142 -7.92 32.67 2.10
N ASP A 143 -9.02 33.19 1.55
CA ASP A 143 -10.01 33.94 2.31
C ASP A 143 -10.76 33.01 3.27
N PHE A 144 -11.16 31.82 2.82
CA PHE A 144 -11.78 30.80 3.68
C PHE A 144 -10.89 30.45 4.88
N SER A 145 -9.60 30.18 4.65
CA SER A 145 -8.68 29.86 5.73
C SER A 145 -8.35 31.05 6.65
N ASN A 146 -8.37 32.29 6.14
CA ASN A 146 -8.22 33.51 6.97
C ASN A 146 -9.46 33.72 7.86
N TYR A 147 -10.66 33.69 7.26
CA TYR A 147 -11.91 33.87 7.99
C TYR A 147 -12.22 32.70 8.92
N GLY A 148 -11.87 31.48 8.55
CA GLY A 148 -12.00 30.30 9.40
C GLY A 148 -11.15 30.42 10.65
N LEU A 149 -9.88 30.84 10.52
CA LEU A 149 -9.03 31.08 11.69
C LEU A 149 -9.55 32.25 12.55
N ALA A 150 -9.97 33.35 11.93
CA ALA A 150 -10.59 34.46 12.66
C ALA A 150 -11.86 34.04 13.40
N GLY A 151 -12.68 33.17 12.78
CA GLY A 151 -13.86 32.56 13.38
C GLY A 151 -13.51 31.67 14.58
N MET A 152 -12.46 30.84 14.48
CA MET A 152 -11.97 30.07 15.62
C MET A 152 -11.45 30.96 16.75
N GLY A 153 -10.69 32.01 16.43
CA GLY A 153 -10.25 33.01 17.42
C GLY A 153 -11.44 33.71 18.09
N GLY A 154 -12.47 34.06 17.31
CA GLY A 154 -13.73 34.61 17.79
C GLY A 154 -14.49 33.64 18.70
N ALA A 155 -14.49 32.35 18.38
CA ALA A 155 -15.11 31.31 19.22
C ALA A 155 -14.38 31.14 20.56
N VAL A 156 -13.03 31.09 20.54
CA VAL A 156 -12.20 31.00 21.75
C VAL A 156 -12.38 32.24 22.63
N GLY A 157 -12.27 33.44 22.05
CA GLY A 157 -12.49 34.70 22.78
C GLY A 157 -13.94 34.83 23.27
N GLY A 158 -14.89 34.36 22.47
CA GLY A 158 -16.32 34.30 22.80
C GLY A 158 -16.61 33.38 23.97
N LEU A 159 -16.00 32.19 24.03
CA LEU A 159 -16.12 31.26 25.17
C LEU A 159 -15.61 31.90 26.46
N TYR A 160 -14.47 32.59 26.41
CA TYR A 160 -13.95 33.32 27.57
C TYR A 160 -14.90 34.42 28.04
N LEU A 161 -15.33 35.30 27.12
CA LEU A 161 -16.21 36.43 27.45
C LEU A 161 -17.59 35.95 27.93
N TRP A 162 -18.14 34.92 27.30
CA TRP A 162 -19.40 34.30 27.70
C TRP A 162 -19.27 33.65 29.06
N GLY A 163 -18.23 32.84 29.29
CA GLY A 163 -17.96 32.22 30.58
C GLY A 163 -17.86 33.25 31.70
N ARG A 164 -17.17 34.36 31.44
CA ARG A 164 -17.08 35.49 32.38
C ARG A 164 -18.43 36.16 32.62
N ALA A 165 -19.25 36.35 31.58
CA ALA A 165 -20.57 36.97 31.72
C ALA A 165 -21.58 36.07 32.44
N THR A 166 -21.51 34.75 32.24
CA THR A 166 -22.42 33.77 32.84
C THR A 166 -21.87 33.12 34.11
N HIS A 167 -20.70 33.54 34.60
CA HIS A 167 -19.99 32.91 35.71
C HIS A 167 -19.79 31.39 35.53
N ASP A 168 -19.52 30.98 34.28
CA ASP A 168 -19.25 29.59 33.91
C ASP A 168 -17.73 29.39 33.80
N ALA A 169 -17.16 28.79 34.84
CA ALA A 169 -15.73 28.59 34.98
C ALA A 169 -15.15 27.67 33.90
N HIS A 170 -15.90 26.67 33.45
CA HIS A 170 -15.45 25.73 32.42
C HIS A 170 -15.29 26.44 31.07
N LYS A 171 -16.27 27.27 30.66
CA LYS A 171 -16.15 28.08 29.43
C LYS A 171 -15.02 29.10 29.51
N GLN A 172 -14.83 29.71 30.69
CA GLN A 172 -13.76 30.67 30.92
C GLN A 172 -12.38 30.01 30.78
N GLU A 173 -12.20 28.84 31.40
CA GLU A 173 -10.97 28.05 31.32
C GLU A 173 -10.67 27.62 29.89
N THR A 174 -11.65 27.07 29.16
CA THR A 174 -11.46 26.66 27.76
C THR A 174 -10.89 27.82 26.93
N GLY A 175 -11.40 29.04 27.13
CA GLY A 175 -10.92 30.21 26.41
C GLY A 175 -9.48 30.61 26.77
N ILE A 176 -9.11 30.52 28.05
CA ILE A 176 -7.75 30.83 28.55
C ILE A 176 -6.75 29.80 28.02
N LEU A 177 -7.02 28.51 28.21
CA LEU A 177 -6.15 27.42 27.78
C LEU A 177 -5.99 27.40 26.26
N SER A 178 -7.07 27.68 25.51
CA SER A 178 -6.99 27.77 24.05
C SER A 178 -6.09 28.94 23.60
N GLY A 179 -6.17 30.08 24.28
CA GLY A 179 -5.31 31.24 24.00
C GLY A 179 -3.84 30.95 24.32
N GLU A 180 -3.57 30.29 25.44
CA GLU A 180 -2.23 29.83 25.83
C GLU A 180 -1.65 28.83 24.82
N ALA A 181 -2.42 27.80 24.45
CA ALA A 181 -2.04 26.82 23.45
C ALA A 181 -1.72 27.45 22.09
N VAL A 182 -2.53 28.40 21.63
CA VAL A 182 -2.32 29.15 20.39
C VAL A 182 -1.01 29.95 20.45
N ALA A 183 -0.74 30.63 21.56
CA ALA A 183 0.50 31.36 21.75
C ALA A 183 1.73 30.42 21.73
N ASN A 184 1.64 29.28 22.42
CA ASN A 184 2.69 28.27 22.43
C ASN A 184 2.97 27.72 21.03
N ALA A 185 1.93 27.36 20.28
CA ALA A 185 2.06 26.82 18.94
C ALA A 185 2.64 27.85 17.95
N LEU A 186 2.27 29.12 18.08
CA LEU A 186 2.82 30.22 17.28
C LEU A 186 4.32 30.42 17.50
N LEU A 187 4.77 30.44 18.76
CA LEU A 187 6.19 30.61 19.08
C LEU A 187 7.04 29.51 18.46
N VAL A 188 6.63 28.25 18.62
CA VAL A 188 7.30 27.09 18.00
C VAL A 188 7.32 27.22 16.49
N THR A 189 6.19 27.60 15.89
CA THR A 189 6.06 27.73 14.43
C THR A 189 6.97 28.81 13.86
N GLU A 190 7.06 29.97 14.48
CA GLU A 190 7.91 31.07 13.98
C GLU A 190 9.40 30.74 14.09
N VAL A 191 9.83 30.08 15.17
CA VAL A 191 11.21 29.59 15.30
C VAL A 191 11.54 28.57 14.20
N LEU A 192 10.63 27.62 13.94
CA LEU A 192 10.84 26.61 12.90
C LEU A 192 10.81 27.20 11.48
N LYS A 193 9.97 28.20 11.21
CA LYS A 193 10.00 28.92 9.93
C LYS A 193 11.34 29.59 9.70
N PHE A 194 11.86 30.28 10.71
CA PHE A 194 13.16 30.92 10.61
C PHE A 194 14.28 29.89 10.40
N ALA A 195 14.26 28.78 11.15
CA ALA A 195 15.27 27.73 11.05
C ALA A 195 15.21 26.96 9.72
N THR A 196 14.01 26.70 9.19
CA THR A 196 13.83 25.91 7.98
C THR A 196 13.78 26.74 6.70
N GLY A 197 13.42 28.03 6.71
CA GLY A 197 13.52 28.85 5.50
C GLY A 197 12.86 28.25 4.24
N ARG A 198 11.78 27.45 4.37
CA ARG A 198 11.23 26.65 3.25
C ARG A 198 10.47 27.55 2.27
N GLU A 199 10.75 27.42 0.98
CA GLU A 199 9.99 28.08 -0.08
C GLU A 199 8.51 27.68 -0.09
N ARG A 200 7.64 28.56 -0.57
CA ARG A 200 6.21 28.27 -0.73
C ARG A 200 5.92 27.51 -2.03
N PRO A 201 4.80 26.77 -2.13
CA PRO A 201 4.42 26.05 -3.36
C PRO A 201 4.33 26.92 -4.62
N GLY A 202 4.01 28.20 -4.47
CA GLY A 202 3.93 29.15 -5.59
C GLY A 202 5.27 29.62 -6.16
N VAL A 203 6.40 29.19 -5.61
CA VAL A 203 7.76 29.59 -6.02
C VAL A 203 8.48 28.38 -6.64
N ASP A 204 9.41 28.65 -7.56
CA ASP A 204 10.33 27.67 -8.17
C ASP A 204 9.64 26.34 -8.55
N ALA A 205 8.56 26.41 -9.33
CA ALA A 205 7.80 25.24 -9.80
C ALA A 205 7.45 24.21 -8.70
N SER A 206 7.15 24.71 -7.49
CA SER A 206 6.78 23.91 -6.32
C SER A 206 7.87 22.93 -5.84
N HIS A 207 9.16 23.21 -6.08
CA HIS A 207 10.25 22.38 -5.55
C HIS A 207 10.32 22.42 -4.02
N GLY A 208 9.85 23.51 -3.40
CA GLY A 208 9.71 23.60 -1.95
C GLY A 208 11.04 23.47 -1.21
N LYS A 209 12.09 24.08 -1.76
CA LYS A 209 13.44 23.94 -1.23
C LYS A 209 13.53 24.52 0.17
N PHE A 210 14.38 23.87 0.93
CA PHE A 210 14.66 24.15 2.31
C PHE A 210 15.86 25.12 2.40
N TRP A 211 15.84 25.99 3.42
CA TRP A 211 16.93 26.87 3.82
C TRP A 211 17.20 27.98 2.81
N GLN A 212 16.15 28.45 2.13
CA GLN A 212 16.19 29.51 1.11
C GLN A 212 15.61 30.84 1.62
N GLY A 213 15.39 30.97 2.93
CA GLY A 213 14.79 32.17 3.54
C GLY A 213 13.26 32.30 3.33
N GLY A 214 12.59 31.24 2.88
CA GLY A 214 11.13 31.19 2.78
C GLY A 214 10.42 30.97 4.12
N ASP A 215 9.10 31.09 4.15
CA ASP A 215 8.27 31.03 5.36
C ASP A 215 7.18 29.94 5.32
N SER A 216 7.37 28.90 4.51
CA SER A 216 6.35 27.88 4.27
C SER A 216 6.25 26.85 5.39
N PHE A 217 7.36 26.33 5.91
CA PHE A 217 7.34 25.25 6.89
C PHE A 217 7.61 25.77 8.31
N PRO A 218 6.78 25.46 9.31
CA PRO A 218 5.43 24.91 9.24
C PRO A 218 4.33 25.98 9.06
N SER A 219 3.09 25.55 8.77
CA SER A 219 1.94 26.44 8.55
C SER A 219 1.39 27.08 9.82
N GLY A 220 1.53 28.39 10.00
CA GLY A 220 0.99 29.09 11.20
C GLY A 220 -0.53 28.95 11.39
N HIS A 221 -1.31 28.92 10.30
CA HIS A 221 -2.76 28.76 10.40
C HIS A 221 -3.17 27.39 10.93
N ALA A 222 -2.48 26.33 10.48
CA ALA A 222 -2.71 24.98 10.97
C ALA A 222 -2.33 24.86 12.46
N ALA A 223 -1.14 25.36 12.85
CA ALA A 223 -0.70 25.33 14.24
C ALA A 223 -1.73 25.99 15.18
N MET A 224 -2.18 27.21 14.86
CA MET A 224 -3.16 27.92 15.67
C MET A 224 -4.52 27.21 15.73
N SER A 225 -5.04 26.77 14.58
CA SER A 225 -6.36 26.14 14.54
C SER A 225 -6.37 24.81 15.28
N TRP A 226 -5.31 24.00 15.13
CA TRP A 226 -5.20 22.70 15.80
C TRP A 226 -4.92 22.84 17.30
N ALA A 227 -4.20 23.89 17.73
CA ALA A 227 -4.02 24.20 19.15
C ALA A 227 -5.35 24.52 19.83
N ALA A 228 -6.14 25.42 19.26
CA ALA A 228 -7.47 25.74 19.77
C ALA A 228 -8.42 24.53 19.71
N ALA A 229 -8.44 23.79 18.59
CA ALA A 229 -9.28 22.60 18.45
C ALA A 229 -8.92 21.51 19.47
N SER A 230 -7.63 21.31 19.74
CA SER A 230 -7.16 20.34 20.72
C SER A 230 -7.70 20.68 22.12
N VAL A 231 -7.56 21.91 22.59
CA VAL A 231 -8.11 22.31 23.90
C VAL A 231 -9.63 22.13 23.96
N ILE A 232 -10.37 22.60 22.94
CA ILE A 232 -11.84 22.46 22.88
C ILE A 232 -12.25 20.98 22.92
N ALA A 233 -11.53 20.11 22.22
CA ALA A 233 -11.82 18.68 22.17
C ALA A 233 -11.55 17.94 23.49
N HIS A 234 -10.59 18.41 24.29
CA HIS A 234 -10.29 17.87 25.61
C HIS A 234 -11.26 18.39 26.69
N GLU A 235 -11.57 19.70 26.68
CA GLU A 235 -12.56 20.31 27.58
C GLU A 235 -13.99 19.76 27.32
N TYR A 236 -14.33 19.49 26.05
CA TYR A 236 -15.64 18.97 25.66
C TYR A 236 -15.51 17.66 24.86
N PRO A 237 -15.30 16.51 25.53
CA PRO A 237 -14.92 15.25 24.88
C PRO A 237 -16.03 14.52 24.10
N GLY A 238 -17.16 15.19 23.81
CA GLY A 238 -18.26 14.64 23.04
C GLY A 238 -17.90 14.43 21.56
N LEU A 239 -18.42 13.35 20.96
CA LEU A 239 -18.15 12.98 19.56
C LEU A 239 -18.40 14.15 18.59
N PHE A 240 -19.54 14.84 18.73
CA PHE A 240 -19.89 15.96 17.86
C PHE A 240 -18.93 17.15 18.03
N THR A 241 -18.52 17.47 19.26
CA THR A 241 -17.58 18.57 19.51
C THR A 241 -16.20 18.27 18.92
N LYS A 242 -15.72 17.03 19.06
CA LYS A 242 -14.47 16.58 18.43
C LYS A 242 -14.54 16.67 16.91
N ILE A 243 -15.64 16.20 16.30
CA ILE A 243 -15.86 16.30 14.84
C ILE A 243 -15.86 17.76 14.39
N LEU A 244 -16.55 18.65 15.11
CA LEU A 244 -16.61 20.07 14.74
C LEU A 244 -15.27 20.77 14.92
N ALA A 245 -14.58 20.57 16.05
CA ALA A 245 -13.31 21.22 16.36
C ALA A 245 -12.20 20.77 15.40
N TYR A 246 -11.98 19.45 15.27
CA TYR A 246 -10.97 18.92 14.36
C TYR A 246 -11.37 19.06 12.90
N GLY A 247 -12.67 19.02 12.57
CA GLY A 247 -13.18 19.28 11.23
C GLY A 247 -12.92 20.72 10.77
N ALA A 248 -13.15 21.70 11.64
CA ALA A 248 -12.84 23.11 11.35
C ALA A 248 -11.33 23.33 11.16
N ALA A 249 -10.50 22.79 12.06
CA ALA A 249 -9.05 22.87 11.96
C ALA A 249 -8.51 22.19 10.67
N SER A 250 -9.09 21.05 10.30
CA SER A 250 -8.76 20.35 9.05
C SER A 250 -9.16 21.17 7.82
N ALA A 251 -10.36 21.75 7.80
CA ALA A 251 -10.83 22.59 6.69
C ALA A 251 -9.94 23.83 6.48
N ILE A 252 -9.49 24.47 7.57
CA ILE A 252 -8.52 25.59 7.52
C ILE A 252 -7.18 25.10 6.95
N SER A 253 -6.70 23.95 7.41
CA SER A 253 -5.41 23.38 6.98
C SER A 253 -5.41 22.98 5.51
N ILE A 254 -6.44 22.26 5.05
CA ILE A 254 -6.62 21.87 3.64
C ILE A 254 -6.72 23.12 2.76
N SER A 255 -7.48 24.14 3.19
CA SER A 255 -7.60 25.40 2.45
C SER A 255 -6.26 26.14 2.29
N ARG A 256 -5.31 25.95 3.20
CA ARG A 256 -3.94 26.50 3.04
C ARG A 256 -3.13 25.76 1.97
N VAL A 257 -3.34 24.46 1.85
CA VAL A 257 -2.74 23.63 0.79
C VAL A 257 -3.34 23.99 -0.55
N GLU A 258 -4.67 23.94 -0.67
CA GLU A 258 -5.43 24.30 -1.87
C GLU A 258 -5.18 25.74 -2.35
N GLY A 259 -4.96 26.67 -1.40
CA GLY A 259 -4.56 28.05 -1.70
C GLY A 259 -3.09 28.25 -2.09
N LYS A 260 -2.31 27.18 -2.30
CA LYS A 260 -0.86 27.17 -2.56
C LYS A 260 -0.05 28.03 -1.57
N ARG A 261 -0.50 28.12 -0.32
CA ARG A 261 0.21 28.85 0.74
C ARG A 261 1.21 27.96 1.46
N HIS A 262 0.93 26.67 1.53
CA HIS A 262 1.69 25.66 2.27
C HIS A 262 1.64 24.33 1.52
N PHE A 263 2.70 23.55 1.60
CA PHE A 263 2.71 22.16 1.14
C PHE A 263 1.91 21.26 2.10
N PRO A 264 1.43 20.08 1.64
CA PRO A 264 0.83 19.07 2.53
C PRO A 264 1.65 18.79 3.80
N ALA A 265 2.98 18.61 3.68
CA ALA A 265 3.82 18.37 4.85
C ALA A 265 3.85 19.56 5.83
N ASP A 266 3.86 20.80 5.30
CA ASP A 266 3.83 22.01 6.12
C ASP A 266 2.55 22.09 6.97
N ALA A 267 1.42 21.66 6.40
CA ALA A 267 0.13 21.65 7.07
C ALA A 267 0.03 20.49 8.08
N PHE A 268 0.47 19.28 7.69
CA PHE A 268 0.41 18.08 8.54
C PHE A 268 1.30 18.21 9.78
N VAL A 269 2.59 18.55 9.61
CA VAL A 269 3.51 18.71 10.74
C VAL A 269 3.03 19.81 11.68
N SER A 270 2.53 20.91 11.12
CA SER A 270 1.99 22.01 11.91
C SER A 270 0.72 21.65 12.67
N SER A 271 -0.12 20.79 12.11
CA SER A 271 -1.30 20.25 12.80
C SER A 271 -0.88 19.45 14.04
N GLY A 272 0.19 18.65 13.93
CA GLY A 272 0.81 17.94 15.06
C GLY A 272 1.37 18.89 16.11
N ILE A 273 2.13 19.92 15.71
CA ILE A 273 2.66 20.96 16.62
C ILE A 273 1.51 21.64 17.38
N GLY A 274 0.47 22.06 16.66
CA GLY A 274 -0.70 22.68 17.27
C GLY A 274 -1.41 21.76 18.24
N TRP A 275 -1.68 20.51 17.83
CA TRP A 275 -2.34 19.53 18.68
C TRP A 275 -1.58 19.26 19.98
N LEU A 276 -0.25 19.08 19.89
CA LEU A 276 0.63 18.88 21.05
C LEU A 276 0.69 20.09 21.97
N ALA A 277 0.72 21.31 21.42
CA ALA A 277 0.67 22.53 22.22
C ALA A 277 -0.65 22.66 23.00
N GLY A 278 -1.78 22.31 22.37
CA GLY A 278 -3.08 22.27 23.05
C GLY A 278 -3.20 21.17 24.09
N TRP A 279 -2.67 19.98 23.79
CA TRP A 279 -2.62 18.88 24.76
C TRP A 279 -1.73 19.22 25.95
N GLN A 280 -0.56 19.84 25.74
CA GLN A 280 0.33 20.25 26.82
C GLN A 280 -0.32 21.30 27.72
N ALA A 281 -0.92 22.34 27.14
CA ALA A 281 -1.60 23.39 27.91
C ALA A 281 -2.76 22.79 28.74
N TYR A 282 -3.54 21.89 28.15
CA TYR A 282 -4.61 21.16 28.85
C TYR A 282 -4.03 20.28 29.97
N ARG A 283 -3.11 19.37 29.67
CA ARG A 283 -2.49 18.45 30.64
C ARG A 283 -1.87 19.20 31.83
N ALA A 284 -1.15 20.28 31.55
CA ALA A 284 -0.40 21.01 32.56
C ALA A 284 -1.30 21.88 33.44
N HIS A 285 -2.31 22.53 32.87
CA HIS A 285 -3.02 23.63 33.53
C HIS A 285 -4.53 23.44 33.69
N HIS A 286 -5.15 22.42 33.10
CA HIS A 286 -6.58 22.14 33.28
C HIS A 286 -6.93 21.86 34.75
N ASN A 287 -8.10 22.37 35.17
CA ASN A 287 -8.72 22.10 36.46
C ASN A 287 -9.66 20.87 36.37
N PRO A 288 -9.29 19.72 36.97
CA PRO A 288 -10.08 18.49 36.88
C PRO A 288 -11.50 18.60 37.44
N GLU A 289 -11.80 19.63 38.24
CA GLU A 289 -13.14 19.86 38.80
C GLU A 289 -14.14 20.40 37.76
N LEU A 290 -13.68 20.88 36.60
CA LEU A 290 -14.51 21.55 35.60
C LEU A 290 -15.01 20.62 34.47
N GLY A 291 -14.76 19.32 34.56
CA GLY A 291 -15.14 18.32 33.56
C GLY A 291 -14.04 18.07 32.53
N GLY A 292 -14.35 17.52 31.36
CA GLY A 292 -13.36 17.22 30.32
C GLY A 292 -12.81 15.79 30.34
N SER A 293 -11.86 15.51 29.44
CA SER A 293 -11.18 14.21 29.38
C SER A 293 -10.14 14.07 30.48
N ALA A 294 -9.88 12.84 30.95
CA ALA A 294 -8.72 12.60 31.80
C ALA A 294 -7.44 13.08 31.09
N ALA A 295 -6.51 13.67 31.83
CA ALA A 295 -5.20 14.05 31.29
C ALA A 295 -4.42 12.79 30.91
N GLU A 296 -4.50 12.38 29.64
CA GLU A 296 -3.80 11.21 29.10
C GLU A 296 -2.30 11.49 28.98
N ASP A 297 -1.45 10.56 29.46
CA ASP A 297 -0.01 10.60 29.15
C ASP A 297 0.23 9.91 27.80
N LEU A 298 0.92 10.59 26.88
CA LEU A 298 1.19 10.06 25.53
C LEU A 298 2.02 8.77 25.57
N SER A 299 2.72 8.51 26.68
CA SER A 299 3.49 7.28 26.94
C SER A 299 2.71 6.16 27.62
N ASP A 300 1.59 6.49 28.28
CA ASP A 300 0.69 5.54 28.96
C ASP A 300 -0.65 5.56 28.24
N SER A 301 -0.69 5.12 26.99
CA SER A 301 -1.92 4.54 26.48
C SER A 301 -1.97 3.12 27.06
N PRO A 302 -2.67 2.85 28.17
CA PRO A 302 -2.85 1.48 28.60
C PRO A 302 -3.48 0.76 27.42
N GLN A 303 -2.75 -0.18 26.81
CA GLN A 303 -3.31 -1.03 25.75
C GLN A 303 -4.55 -1.68 26.36
N THR A 304 -5.70 -1.12 26.01
CA THR A 304 -6.97 -1.58 26.55
C THR A 304 -7.21 -2.98 26.02
N ALA A 305 -8.04 -3.79 26.68
CA ALA A 305 -8.43 -5.09 26.14
C ALA A 305 -8.96 -4.97 24.69
N THR A 306 -9.51 -3.81 24.33
CA THR A 306 -9.94 -3.44 22.97
C THR A 306 -8.80 -3.22 21.98
N ASP A 307 -7.62 -2.74 22.39
CA ASP A 307 -6.46 -2.59 21.49
C ASP A 307 -5.75 -3.93 21.22
N ARG A 308 -6.04 -4.95 22.03
CA ARG A 308 -5.61 -6.35 21.80
C ARG A 308 -6.56 -7.16 20.92
N MET A 309 -7.64 -6.56 20.43
CA MET A 309 -8.52 -7.21 19.46
C MET A 309 -7.88 -7.17 18.06
N PRO A 310 -7.84 -8.27 17.30
CA PRO A 310 -7.32 -8.27 15.92
C PRO A 310 -7.98 -7.24 15.00
N SER A 311 -9.25 -6.91 15.25
CA SER A 311 -10.00 -5.85 14.54
C SER A 311 -9.49 -4.43 14.80
N ALA A 312 -8.59 -4.24 15.76
CA ALA A 312 -7.94 -2.98 16.10
C ALA A 312 -6.41 -3.04 15.92
N MET A 313 -5.88 -4.10 15.29
CA MET A 313 -4.43 -4.26 15.07
C MET A 313 -4.05 -3.93 13.63
N GLY A 314 -3.06 -3.05 13.43
CA GLY A 314 -2.44 -2.84 12.13
C GLY A 314 -1.76 -4.13 11.66
N SER A 315 -1.94 -4.48 10.38
CA SER A 315 -1.32 -5.66 9.79
C SER A 315 -0.83 -5.35 8.38
N PRO A 316 0.41 -5.72 8.03
CA PRO A 316 0.90 -5.51 6.67
C PRO A 316 0.14 -6.43 5.71
N TYR A 317 0.00 -5.97 4.47
CA TYR A 317 -0.40 -6.76 3.31
C TYR A 317 0.68 -7.76 2.92
N VAL A 318 0.27 -8.97 2.52
CA VAL A 318 1.15 -9.98 1.92
C VAL A 318 1.44 -9.61 0.46
N PRO A 319 2.71 -9.43 0.05
CA PRO A 319 3.07 -9.05 -1.32
C PRO A 319 2.52 -10.02 -2.37
N LEU A 320 2.05 -9.51 -3.51
CA LEU A 320 1.36 -10.29 -4.55
C LEU A 320 2.21 -11.41 -5.17
N ASP A 321 3.54 -11.27 -5.14
CA ASP A 321 4.51 -12.28 -5.58
C ASP A 321 4.92 -13.28 -4.48
N SER A 322 4.27 -13.22 -3.32
CA SER A 322 4.55 -14.12 -2.20
C SER A 322 4.19 -15.58 -2.51
N TRP A 323 5.04 -16.48 -2.03
CA TRP A 323 4.82 -17.93 -2.08
C TRP A 323 3.54 -18.38 -1.34
N ILE A 324 3.00 -17.53 -0.47
CA ILE A 324 1.80 -17.79 0.34
C ILE A 324 0.53 -17.98 -0.51
N TYR A 325 0.30 -17.12 -1.52
CA TYR A 325 -0.95 -17.15 -2.29
C TYR A 325 -1.20 -18.48 -2.99
N PRO A 326 -0.22 -19.09 -3.71
CA PRO A 326 -0.37 -20.44 -4.24
C PRO A 326 -0.86 -21.52 -3.26
N LEU A 327 -0.44 -21.46 -2.00
CA LEU A 327 -0.86 -22.43 -0.99
C LEU A 327 -2.29 -22.14 -0.53
N LEU A 328 -2.61 -20.87 -0.26
CA LEU A 328 -3.95 -20.46 0.15
C LEU A 328 -4.99 -20.74 -0.95
N ASP A 329 -4.70 -20.42 -2.21
CA ASP A 329 -5.60 -20.72 -3.33
C ASP A 329 -5.85 -22.24 -3.47
N ARG A 330 -4.84 -23.05 -3.15
CA ARG A 330 -4.97 -24.51 -3.16
C ARG A 330 -5.81 -25.03 -2.01
N LEU A 331 -5.64 -24.50 -0.79
CA LEU A 331 -6.52 -24.81 0.34
C LEU A 331 -7.97 -24.39 0.06
N ALA A 332 -8.17 -23.22 -0.57
CA ALA A 332 -9.48 -22.73 -0.99
C ALA A 332 -10.15 -23.70 -1.99
N ALA A 333 -9.40 -24.17 -2.99
CA ALA A 333 -9.91 -25.12 -3.99
C ALA A 333 -10.25 -26.50 -3.38
N LEU A 334 -9.52 -26.92 -2.35
CA LEU A 334 -9.84 -28.12 -1.55
C LEU A 334 -11.04 -27.92 -0.64
N GLY A 335 -11.48 -26.67 -0.44
CA GLY A 335 -12.70 -26.33 0.29
C GLY A 335 -12.53 -26.11 1.77
N LEU A 336 -11.35 -25.68 2.19
CA LEU A 336 -11.00 -25.46 3.59
C LEU A 336 -11.32 -24.04 4.08
N PHE A 337 -11.91 -23.19 3.22
CA PHE A 337 -12.36 -21.85 3.58
C PHE A 337 -13.85 -21.68 3.28
N ASP A 338 -14.61 -21.25 4.27
CA ASP A 338 -16.02 -20.92 4.17
C ASP A 338 -16.22 -19.48 3.72
N ASP A 339 -15.40 -18.53 4.21
CA ASP A 339 -15.64 -17.08 4.02
C ASP A 339 -14.54 -16.34 3.25
N ALA A 340 -13.42 -16.98 2.88
CA ALA A 340 -12.38 -16.36 2.05
C ALA A 340 -12.91 -15.75 0.75
N ILE A 341 -12.52 -14.50 0.46
CA ILE A 341 -12.82 -13.75 -0.77
C ILE A 341 -11.56 -13.71 -1.66
N LEU A 342 -11.55 -14.52 -2.72
CA LEU A 342 -10.40 -14.78 -3.59
C LEU A 342 -10.15 -13.69 -4.64
N GLY A 343 -11.20 -12.98 -5.05
CA GLY A 343 -11.16 -11.97 -6.11
C GLY A 343 -10.54 -10.63 -5.72
N MET A 344 -10.02 -10.50 -4.50
CA MET A 344 -9.49 -9.25 -3.94
C MET A 344 -8.18 -9.53 -3.19
N LYS A 345 -7.06 -9.10 -3.74
CA LYS A 345 -5.73 -9.19 -3.13
C LYS A 345 -5.04 -7.81 -3.26
N PRO A 346 -4.19 -7.41 -2.30
CA PRO A 346 -3.60 -8.26 -1.29
C PRO A 346 -4.47 -8.53 -0.05
N TRP A 347 -4.11 -9.58 0.70
CA TRP A 347 -4.64 -9.87 2.04
C TRP A 347 -3.67 -9.40 3.10
N THR A 348 -4.18 -8.93 4.25
CA THR A 348 -3.30 -8.67 5.39
C THR A 348 -2.78 -9.98 5.98
N ARG A 349 -1.61 -9.95 6.61
CA ARG A 349 -1.06 -11.12 7.32
C ARG A 349 -2.01 -11.67 8.39
N LEU A 350 -2.72 -10.79 9.13
CA LEU A 350 -3.76 -11.22 10.07
C LEU A 350 -4.95 -11.92 9.39
N GLU A 351 -5.39 -11.46 8.22
CA GLU A 351 -6.44 -12.14 7.46
C GLU A 351 -5.97 -13.51 6.97
N CYS A 352 -4.73 -13.61 6.47
CA CYS A 352 -4.13 -14.90 6.13
C CYS A 352 -4.06 -15.84 7.35
N ALA A 353 -3.67 -15.34 8.52
CA ALA A 353 -3.64 -16.13 9.75
C ALA A 353 -5.05 -16.61 10.17
N ARG A 354 -6.07 -15.76 10.01
CA ARG A 354 -7.48 -16.13 10.25
C ARG A 354 -7.91 -17.27 9.33
N LEU A 355 -7.59 -17.18 8.03
CA LEU A 355 -7.86 -18.23 7.05
C LEU A 355 -7.11 -19.53 7.37
N VAL A 356 -5.85 -19.43 7.82
CA VAL A 356 -5.09 -20.61 8.27
C VAL A 356 -5.75 -21.25 9.49
N SER A 357 -6.21 -20.47 10.46
CA SER A 357 -6.96 -20.97 11.62
C SER A 357 -8.23 -21.69 11.18
N GLU A 358 -9.00 -21.11 10.26
CA GLU A 358 -10.21 -21.71 9.69
C GLU A 358 -9.92 -23.05 8.99
N ALA A 359 -8.86 -23.11 8.18
CA ALA A 359 -8.45 -24.37 7.55
C ALA A 359 -8.07 -25.43 8.58
N GLY A 360 -7.43 -25.04 9.69
CA GLY A 360 -7.12 -25.93 10.81
C GLY A 360 -8.38 -26.56 11.42
N ASP A 361 -9.43 -25.76 11.61
CA ASP A 361 -10.72 -26.24 12.12
C ASP A 361 -11.41 -27.22 11.16
N GLN A 362 -11.34 -26.96 9.84
CA GLN A 362 -11.88 -27.87 8.82
C GLN A 362 -11.05 -29.16 8.65
N LEU A 363 -9.77 -29.14 9.04
CA LEU A 363 -8.84 -30.28 8.93
C LEU A 363 -8.89 -31.24 10.12
N GLN A 364 -9.68 -31.00 11.16
CA GLN A 364 -9.67 -31.83 12.39
C GLN A 364 -9.91 -33.34 12.16
N ASP A 365 -10.43 -33.75 10.99
CA ASP A 365 -10.61 -35.14 10.56
C ASP A 365 -9.48 -35.71 9.65
N GLY A 366 -8.52 -34.88 9.24
CA GLY A 366 -7.42 -35.21 8.32
C GLY A 366 -6.04 -35.05 8.95
N GLY A 367 -5.29 -36.14 9.10
CA GLY A 367 -3.95 -36.10 9.68
C GLY A 367 -2.92 -35.29 8.86
N PRO A 368 -1.77 -34.93 9.46
CA PRO A 368 -0.68 -34.17 8.81
C PRO A 368 -0.06 -34.88 7.58
N GLU A 369 -0.39 -36.15 7.37
CA GLU A 369 0.06 -36.93 6.21
C GLU A 369 -0.69 -36.59 4.91
N THR A 370 -1.84 -35.90 5.00
CA THR A 370 -2.57 -35.44 3.83
C THR A 370 -1.84 -34.29 3.13
N GLU A 371 -2.13 -34.08 1.84
CA GLU A 371 -1.58 -32.94 1.10
C GLU A 371 -2.03 -31.60 1.69
N ALA A 372 -3.31 -31.50 2.06
CA ALA A 372 -3.86 -30.34 2.75
C ALA A 372 -3.16 -30.07 4.10
N GLY A 373 -2.92 -31.12 4.90
CA GLY A 373 -2.18 -31.01 6.16
C GLY A 373 -0.78 -30.44 5.97
N ARG A 374 -0.02 -30.90 4.98
CA ARG A 374 1.33 -30.35 4.70
C ARG A 374 1.34 -28.88 4.29
N LEU A 375 0.33 -28.46 3.52
CA LEU A 375 0.15 -27.05 3.13
C LEU A 375 -0.18 -26.20 4.35
N TYR A 376 -1.13 -26.67 5.17
CA TYR A 376 -1.52 -26.06 6.44
C TYR A 376 -0.31 -25.92 7.38
N ASP A 377 0.46 -26.98 7.66
CA ASP A 377 1.62 -26.95 8.55
C ASP A 377 2.69 -25.93 8.11
N SER A 378 2.79 -25.68 6.80
CA SER A 378 3.76 -24.73 6.26
C SER A 378 3.30 -23.29 6.40
N LEU A 379 1.99 -23.04 6.32
CA LEU A 379 1.38 -21.74 6.54
C LEU A 379 1.22 -21.43 8.04
N GLN A 380 0.87 -22.42 8.87
CA GLN A 380 0.80 -22.27 10.32
C GLN A 380 2.15 -21.83 10.91
N ARG A 381 3.26 -22.38 10.39
CA ARG A 381 4.61 -21.94 10.78
C ARG A 381 4.92 -20.52 10.32
N GLU A 382 4.54 -20.17 9.10
CA GLU A 382 4.71 -18.82 8.54
C GLU A 382 3.96 -17.76 9.35
N PHE A 383 2.71 -18.06 9.72
CA PHE A 383 1.82 -17.14 10.45
C PHE A 383 1.82 -17.38 11.96
N SER A 384 2.84 -18.03 12.51
CA SER A 384 2.87 -18.39 13.94
C SER A 384 2.78 -17.16 14.85
N SER A 385 3.44 -16.06 14.47
CA SER A 385 3.33 -14.76 15.16
C SER A 385 1.90 -14.22 15.10
N GLU A 386 1.30 -14.16 13.91
CA GLU A 386 -0.04 -13.62 13.72
C GLU A 386 -1.13 -14.49 14.39
N LEU A 387 -0.96 -15.81 14.41
CA LEU A 387 -1.85 -16.73 15.14
C LEU A 387 -1.81 -16.44 16.65
N SER A 388 -0.67 -16.03 17.21
CA SER A 388 -0.58 -15.61 18.61
C SER A 388 -1.33 -14.29 18.87
N LEU A 389 -1.34 -13.38 17.89
CA LEU A 389 -2.10 -12.13 17.95
C LEU A 389 -3.61 -12.38 17.94
N LEU A 390 -4.07 -13.34 17.12
CA LEU A 390 -5.47 -13.78 17.14
C LEU A 390 -5.90 -14.32 18.53
N GLY A 391 -4.95 -14.87 19.30
CA GLY A 391 -5.14 -15.34 20.68
C GLY A 391 -5.08 -14.24 21.76
N GLY A 392 -4.94 -12.96 21.39
CA GLY A 392 -4.89 -11.82 22.33
C GLY A 392 -3.48 -11.32 22.66
N GLY A 393 -2.47 -11.69 21.88
CA GLY A 393 -1.13 -11.10 21.95
C GLY A 393 -1.11 -9.61 21.59
N SER A 394 -0.03 -8.90 21.91
CA SER A 394 0.15 -7.48 21.53
C SER A 394 0.99 -7.36 20.27
N ASN A 395 0.57 -6.52 19.33
CA ASN A 395 1.36 -6.19 18.14
C ASN A 395 2.20 -4.93 18.37
N ASN A 396 3.42 -5.13 18.85
CA ASN A 396 4.46 -4.10 18.84
C ASN A 396 5.76 -4.74 18.40
N SER A 397 6.02 -4.72 17.09
CA SER A 397 7.15 -5.43 16.53
C SER A 397 7.63 -4.82 15.23
N ALA A 398 8.93 -4.99 14.96
CA ALA A 398 9.54 -4.67 13.68
C ALA A 398 10.14 -5.96 13.11
N HIS A 399 9.89 -6.20 11.83
CA HIS A 399 10.31 -7.41 11.13
C HIS A 399 10.99 -7.03 9.82
N LEU A 400 12.18 -7.59 9.60
CA LEU A 400 12.71 -7.76 8.25
C LEU A 400 11.95 -8.94 7.64
N GLU A 401 11.26 -8.73 6.52
CA GLU A 401 10.49 -9.78 5.85
C GLU A 401 11.41 -10.61 4.94
N SER A 402 12.14 -9.91 4.06
CA SER A 402 12.97 -10.58 3.08
C SER A 402 14.13 -9.71 2.59
N ILE A 403 15.18 -10.38 2.13
CA ILE A 403 16.23 -9.80 1.29
C ILE A 403 16.37 -10.71 0.07
N TYR A 404 16.45 -10.15 -1.13
CA TYR A 404 16.54 -10.94 -2.34
C TYR A 404 17.41 -10.28 -3.42
N ALA A 405 17.98 -11.13 -4.26
CA ALA A 405 18.70 -10.73 -5.47
C ALA A 405 18.21 -11.60 -6.63
N ARG A 406 17.83 -10.98 -7.74
CA ARG A 406 17.36 -11.64 -8.97
C ARG A 406 18.22 -11.19 -10.14
N ALA A 407 18.86 -12.15 -10.80
CA ALA A 407 19.59 -11.95 -12.04
C ALA A 407 18.76 -12.48 -13.21
N THR A 408 18.55 -11.67 -14.25
CA THR A 408 17.74 -12.01 -15.43
C THR A 408 18.50 -11.73 -16.72
N GLN A 409 18.75 -12.78 -17.50
CA GLN A 409 19.35 -12.67 -18.83
C GLN A 409 18.30 -12.84 -19.93
N ILE A 410 18.22 -11.86 -20.83
CA ILE A 410 17.35 -11.90 -22.02
C ILE A 410 18.24 -11.93 -23.27
N SER A 411 18.18 -13.01 -24.04
CA SER A 411 19.10 -13.25 -25.17
C SER A 411 18.67 -12.60 -26.48
N GLY A 412 17.36 -12.53 -26.74
CA GLY A 412 16.75 -12.00 -27.95
C GLY A 412 16.03 -10.68 -27.72
N PRO A 413 15.37 -10.12 -28.75
CA PRO A 413 14.58 -8.90 -28.59
C PRO A 413 13.29 -9.19 -27.81
N PRO A 414 13.09 -8.60 -26.62
CA PRO A 414 11.86 -8.78 -25.86
C PRO A 414 10.75 -7.85 -26.37
N LEU A 415 9.50 -8.20 -26.07
CA LEU A 415 8.36 -7.28 -26.17
C LEU A 415 8.21 -6.50 -24.86
N THR A 416 8.22 -5.17 -24.95
CA THR A 416 8.23 -4.25 -23.79
C THR A 416 7.05 -3.28 -23.78
N ASP A 417 6.15 -3.37 -24.76
CA ASP A 417 4.98 -2.52 -24.91
C ASP A 417 3.71 -3.39 -24.85
N GLY A 418 3.25 -3.62 -23.62
CA GLY A 418 2.02 -4.38 -23.34
C GLY A 418 0.73 -3.64 -23.74
N TYR A 419 0.80 -2.37 -24.09
CA TYR A 419 -0.37 -1.57 -24.48
C TYR A 419 -0.73 -1.76 -25.96
N HIS A 420 0.27 -2.03 -26.81
CA HIS A 420 0.10 -2.24 -28.26
C HIS A 420 0.39 -3.65 -28.75
N PHE A 421 1.51 -4.24 -28.31
CA PHE A 421 2.06 -5.45 -28.95
C PHE A 421 2.03 -6.66 -28.01
N GLY A 422 2.56 -6.50 -26.79
CA GLY A 422 2.68 -7.56 -25.80
C GLY A 422 3.86 -7.33 -24.86
N GLN A 423 4.00 -8.23 -23.89
CA GLN A 423 5.00 -8.09 -22.83
C GLN A 423 5.67 -9.43 -22.50
N THR A 424 7.00 -9.47 -22.55
CA THR A 424 7.80 -10.68 -22.30
C THR A 424 7.76 -11.08 -20.82
N LEU A 425 7.93 -10.13 -19.90
CA LEU A 425 7.79 -10.33 -18.46
C LEU A 425 6.54 -9.62 -17.97
N ILE A 426 5.56 -10.39 -17.48
CA ILE A 426 4.27 -9.89 -17.02
C ILE A 426 4.14 -9.97 -15.50
N ASN A 427 3.26 -9.16 -14.92
CA ASN A 427 2.94 -9.19 -13.49
C ASN A 427 4.22 -9.05 -12.65
N ASP A 428 5.09 -8.12 -13.05
CA ASP A 428 6.43 -7.91 -12.49
C ASP A 428 6.63 -6.44 -12.06
N PHE A 429 5.57 -5.82 -11.51
CA PHE A 429 5.58 -4.52 -10.84
C PHE A 429 6.13 -3.38 -11.73
N GLY A 430 5.91 -3.45 -13.04
CA GLY A 430 6.43 -2.48 -14.01
C GLY A 430 7.96 -2.32 -13.99
N ARG A 431 8.70 -3.35 -13.58
CA ARG A 431 10.17 -3.33 -13.59
C ARG A 431 10.68 -3.19 -15.03
N PRO A 432 11.66 -2.31 -15.29
CA PRO A 432 12.23 -2.18 -16.62
C PRO A 432 13.05 -3.44 -16.94
N PHE A 433 12.91 -3.92 -18.17
CA PHE A 433 13.75 -4.98 -18.70
C PHE A 433 14.08 -4.70 -20.16
N GLN A 434 15.26 -5.12 -20.60
CA GLN A 434 15.72 -5.03 -21.98
C GLN A 434 16.56 -6.26 -22.32
N ARG A 435 16.87 -6.42 -23.61
CA ARG A 435 17.81 -7.46 -24.08
C ARG A 435 19.17 -7.28 -23.38
N GLY A 436 19.69 -8.35 -22.81
CA GLY A 436 20.93 -8.36 -22.04
C GLY A 436 20.72 -8.78 -20.59
N PHE A 437 21.66 -8.39 -19.73
CA PHE A 437 21.62 -8.67 -18.31
C PHE A 437 20.79 -7.61 -17.58
N ASN A 438 19.83 -8.03 -16.78
CA ASN A 438 18.98 -7.20 -15.92
C ASN A 438 19.11 -7.73 -14.49
N SER A 439 19.04 -6.87 -13.48
CA SER A 439 19.08 -7.30 -12.09
C SER A 439 18.13 -6.54 -11.19
N VAL A 440 17.74 -7.18 -10.10
CA VAL A 440 16.91 -6.62 -9.03
C VAL A 440 17.47 -7.07 -7.70
N ASP A 441 17.88 -6.13 -6.86
CA ASP A 441 18.37 -6.39 -5.51
C ASP A 441 17.47 -5.64 -4.54
N GLY A 442 16.76 -6.37 -3.67
CA GLY A 442 15.69 -5.82 -2.87
C GLY A 442 15.64 -6.30 -1.45
N PHE A 443 14.88 -5.57 -0.64
CA PHE A 443 14.51 -5.95 0.71
C PHE A 443 13.07 -5.53 1.00
N SER A 444 12.43 -6.21 1.93
CA SER A 444 11.13 -5.81 2.48
C SER A 444 11.09 -5.99 3.99
N GLY A 445 10.26 -5.20 4.66
CA GLY A 445 10.03 -5.28 6.09
C GLY A 445 8.88 -4.41 6.53
N TRP A 446 8.44 -4.61 7.77
CA TRP A 446 7.35 -3.84 8.35
C TRP A 446 7.56 -3.62 9.84
N ALA A 447 6.82 -2.65 10.38
CA ALA A 447 6.64 -2.47 11.81
C ALA A 447 5.16 -2.31 12.12
N THR A 448 4.71 -2.87 13.25
CA THR A 448 3.36 -2.69 13.77
C THR A 448 3.41 -2.17 15.20
N ALA A 449 2.44 -1.32 15.56
CA ALA A 449 2.27 -0.80 16.91
C ALA A 449 0.78 -0.50 17.15
N GLY A 450 0.08 -1.41 17.84
CA GLY A 450 -1.36 -1.30 18.06
C GLY A 450 -2.11 -1.19 16.73
N ARG A 451 -2.81 -0.08 16.48
CA ARG A 451 -3.58 0.12 15.24
C ARG A 451 -2.72 0.38 14.01
N TRP A 452 -1.44 0.72 14.19
CA TRP A 452 -0.59 1.20 13.11
C TRP A 452 0.22 0.08 12.46
N VAL A 453 0.46 0.23 11.17
CA VAL A 453 1.43 -0.54 10.40
C VAL A 453 2.23 0.39 9.50
N VAL A 454 3.53 0.15 9.39
CA VAL A 454 4.40 0.74 8.37
C VAL A 454 5.01 -0.41 7.59
N TYR A 455 4.93 -0.37 6.27
CA TYR A 455 5.51 -1.38 5.39
C TYR A 455 6.43 -0.71 4.37
N LEU A 456 7.55 -1.35 4.09
CA LEU A 456 8.55 -0.86 3.15
C LEU A 456 9.12 -2.02 2.33
N ARG A 457 9.07 -1.88 1.00
CA ARG A 457 9.78 -2.72 0.03
C ARG A 457 10.60 -1.84 -0.91
N GLY A 458 11.92 -1.97 -0.83
CA GLY A 458 12.87 -1.19 -1.63
C GLY A 458 13.69 -2.07 -2.56
N GLU A 459 14.02 -1.56 -3.74
CA GLU A 459 14.83 -2.27 -4.73
C GLU A 459 15.83 -1.36 -5.43
N TYR A 460 17.04 -1.84 -5.64
CA TYR A 460 17.92 -1.41 -6.72
C TYR A 460 17.64 -2.24 -7.97
N GLN A 461 17.48 -1.58 -9.11
CA GLN A 461 17.13 -2.23 -10.37
C GLN A 461 18.07 -1.79 -11.50
N HIS A 462 18.60 -2.78 -12.22
CA HIS A 462 19.40 -2.60 -13.42
C HIS A 462 18.68 -3.12 -14.66
N SER A 463 18.68 -2.33 -15.73
CA SER A 463 18.28 -2.75 -17.07
C SER A 463 19.16 -2.06 -18.13
N PRO A 464 19.65 -2.79 -19.15
CA PRO A 464 20.57 -2.25 -20.13
C PRO A 464 19.87 -1.27 -21.08
N ALA A 465 20.65 -0.43 -21.77
CA ALA A 465 20.12 0.40 -22.83
C ALA A 465 19.59 -0.43 -24.01
N ALA A 466 18.62 0.10 -24.74
CA ALA A 466 18.09 -0.50 -25.96
C ALA A 466 17.97 0.51 -27.10
N PRO A 467 18.09 0.06 -28.37
CA PRO A 467 17.93 0.94 -29.51
C PRO A 467 16.52 1.55 -29.57
N ALA A 468 16.42 2.73 -30.18
CA ALA A 468 15.15 3.37 -30.45
C ALA A 468 14.30 2.51 -31.40
N ILE A 469 12.98 2.58 -31.26
CA ILE A 469 12.07 2.03 -32.28
C ILE A 469 12.25 2.79 -33.61
N SER A 470 11.89 2.16 -34.73
CA SER A 470 11.98 2.83 -36.02
C SER A 470 10.96 3.97 -36.13
N SER A 471 11.25 4.99 -36.94
CA SER A 471 10.30 6.10 -37.18
C SER A 471 8.97 5.62 -37.76
N GLN A 472 8.98 4.49 -38.49
CA GLN A 472 7.75 3.85 -39.00
C GLN A 472 6.89 3.32 -37.84
N VAL A 473 7.51 2.63 -36.87
CA VAL A 473 6.81 2.13 -35.68
C VAL A 473 6.29 3.29 -34.83
N ALA A 474 7.11 4.33 -34.61
CA ALA A 474 6.69 5.51 -33.86
C ALA A 474 5.48 6.22 -34.50
N THR A 475 5.48 6.35 -35.84
CA THR A 475 4.35 6.93 -36.58
C THR A 475 3.09 6.06 -36.48
N ALA A 476 3.24 4.74 -36.55
CA ALA A 476 2.12 3.82 -36.40
C ALA A 476 1.51 3.88 -34.99
N ILE A 477 2.34 3.90 -33.94
CA ILE A 477 1.89 4.07 -32.54
C ILE A 477 1.13 5.38 -32.37
N ALA A 478 1.72 6.49 -32.83
CA ALA A 478 1.06 7.80 -32.78
C ALA A 478 -0.32 7.79 -33.48
N THR A 479 -0.44 7.08 -34.60
CA THR A 479 -1.71 6.93 -35.33
C THR A 479 -2.72 6.07 -34.56
N MET A 480 -2.28 4.95 -33.97
CA MET A 480 -3.10 4.07 -33.15
C MET A 480 -3.67 4.82 -31.93
N ASP A 481 -2.85 5.65 -31.30
CA ASP A 481 -3.22 6.39 -30.10
C ASP A 481 -3.92 7.72 -30.36
N SER A 482 -3.97 8.19 -31.61
CA SER A 482 -4.40 9.55 -31.95
C SER A 482 -3.54 10.64 -31.30
N ASN A 483 -2.23 10.37 -31.19
CA ASN A 483 -1.23 11.26 -30.62
C ASN A 483 -0.40 11.96 -31.72
N PRO A 484 0.23 13.11 -31.42
CA PRO A 484 1.31 13.64 -32.25
C PRO A 484 2.45 12.61 -32.36
N VAL A 485 3.15 12.61 -33.50
CA VAL A 485 4.33 11.76 -33.67
C VAL A 485 5.46 12.30 -32.81
N PHE A 486 5.86 11.53 -31.80
CA PHE A 486 7.04 11.82 -31.00
C PHE A 486 8.28 11.17 -31.64
N PRO A 487 9.42 11.89 -31.75
CA PRO A 487 10.65 11.30 -32.26
C PRO A 487 11.08 10.11 -31.41
N PRO A 488 11.40 8.94 -32.01
CA PRO A 488 11.84 7.80 -31.22
C PRO A 488 13.22 8.07 -30.61
N GLY A 489 13.30 7.97 -29.28
CA GLY A 489 14.53 8.11 -28.52
C GLY A 489 15.15 6.75 -28.17
N LEU A 490 16.46 6.76 -27.89
CA LEU A 490 17.13 5.60 -27.29
C LEU A 490 16.49 5.28 -25.94
N VAL A 491 16.31 3.99 -25.65
CA VAL A 491 15.97 3.57 -24.30
C VAL A 491 17.26 3.61 -23.49
N ALA A 492 17.36 4.57 -22.58
CA ALA A 492 18.53 4.70 -21.71
C ALA A 492 18.66 3.51 -20.76
N GLU A 493 19.91 3.16 -20.45
CA GLU A 493 20.22 2.24 -19.35
C GLU A 493 19.61 2.76 -18.05
N ARG A 494 19.02 1.85 -17.26
CA ARG A 494 18.40 2.19 -15.99
C ARG A 494 19.14 1.53 -14.86
N ASN A 495 19.73 2.35 -13.99
CA ASN A 495 20.29 1.98 -12.71
C ASN A 495 19.61 2.84 -11.66
N GLN A 496 18.66 2.27 -10.91
CA GLN A 496 17.85 3.07 -10.01
C GLN A 496 17.42 2.33 -8.75
N ALA A 497 17.53 3.03 -7.62
CA ALA A 497 16.88 2.65 -6.37
C ALA A 497 15.45 3.20 -6.34
N ARG A 498 14.49 2.37 -5.95
CA ARG A 498 13.08 2.77 -5.82
C ARG A 498 12.39 2.01 -4.69
N LEU A 499 11.32 2.61 -4.19
CA LEU A 499 10.33 1.91 -3.40
C LEU A 499 9.33 1.25 -4.36
N LEU A 500 8.93 0.03 -4.04
CA LEU A 500 7.81 -0.64 -4.71
C LEU A 500 6.56 -0.43 -3.86
N ASP A 501 6.25 -1.36 -2.96
CA ASP A 501 5.20 -1.20 -1.98
C ASP A 501 5.77 -0.48 -0.75
N ALA A 502 5.23 0.68 -0.42
CA ALA A 502 5.66 1.47 0.72
C ALA A 502 4.50 2.33 1.23
N TYR A 503 3.98 2.01 2.41
CA TYR A 503 2.78 2.64 2.96
C TYR A 503 2.79 2.69 4.49
N VAL A 504 1.98 3.61 5.00
CA VAL A 504 1.57 3.67 6.41
C VAL A 504 0.09 3.35 6.46
N GLY A 505 -0.31 2.46 7.36
CA GLY A 505 -1.69 2.02 7.55
C GLY A 505 -2.16 2.16 8.99
N LEU A 506 -3.47 2.34 9.16
CA LEU A 506 -4.19 2.38 10.42
C LEU A 506 -5.40 1.44 10.34
N ASN A 507 -5.50 0.47 11.24
CA ASN A 507 -6.66 -0.42 11.33
C ASN A 507 -7.62 0.05 12.44
N VAL A 508 -8.89 0.22 12.10
CA VAL A 508 -9.96 0.57 13.04
C VAL A 508 -11.20 -0.26 12.72
N ALA A 509 -11.65 -1.06 13.69
CA ALA A 509 -12.85 -1.88 13.55
C ALA A 509 -12.86 -2.76 12.28
N ASN A 510 -11.68 -3.34 11.97
CA ASN A 510 -11.42 -4.21 10.83
C ASN A 510 -11.48 -3.50 9.46
N TRP A 511 -11.32 -2.16 9.48
CA TRP A 511 -11.05 -1.33 8.31
C TRP A 511 -9.62 -0.82 8.37
N GLN A 512 -8.79 -1.22 7.40
CA GLN A 512 -7.45 -0.69 7.25
C GLN A 512 -7.47 0.48 6.28
N VAL A 513 -7.08 1.66 6.76
CA VAL A 513 -6.87 2.85 5.95
C VAL A 513 -5.37 3.04 5.79
N SER A 514 -4.87 3.01 4.56
CA SER A 514 -3.46 3.22 4.25
C SER A 514 -3.23 4.33 3.24
N TYR A 515 -2.02 4.86 3.25
CA TYR A 515 -1.52 5.78 2.24
C TYR A 515 -0.09 5.41 1.86
N GLY A 516 0.16 5.28 0.57
CA GLY A 516 1.48 4.92 0.06
C GLY A 516 1.48 4.46 -1.38
N GLN A 517 2.59 3.87 -1.79
CA GLN A 517 2.68 3.09 -3.03
C GLN A 517 2.21 1.68 -2.72
N GLU A 518 1.16 1.23 -3.41
CA GLU A 518 0.55 -0.08 -3.18
C GLU A 518 0.20 -0.73 -4.54
N SER A 519 0.31 -2.05 -4.60
CA SER A 519 -0.11 -2.88 -5.72
C SER A 519 -1.40 -3.63 -5.38
N GLU A 520 -2.28 -3.77 -6.38
CA GLU A 520 -3.58 -4.42 -6.26
C GLU A 520 -3.76 -5.55 -7.27
N TRP A 521 -4.63 -6.50 -6.92
CA TRP A 521 -5.03 -7.61 -7.78
C TRP A 521 -6.53 -7.90 -7.63
N TRP A 522 -7.30 -7.40 -8.58
CA TRP A 522 -8.76 -7.35 -8.51
C TRP A 522 -9.48 -8.43 -9.34
N SER A 523 -9.08 -9.68 -9.22
CA SER A 523 -9.73 -10.81 -9.91
C SER A 523 -9.35 -12.16 -9.32
N PRO A 524 -10.19 -13.22 -9.45
CA PRO A 524 -9.80 -14.60 -9.18
C PRO A 524 -8.82 -15.20 -10.21
N ASN A 525 -8.65 -14.56 -11.38
CA ASN A 525 -7.67 -14.96 -12.39
C ASN A 525 -6.24 -14.78 -11.88
N HIS A 526 -5.32 -15.56 -12.43
CA HIS A 526 -3.89 -15.56 -12.13
C HIS A 526 -3.00 -15.11 -13.28
N SER A 527 -3.51 -15.13 -14.52
CA SER A 527 -2.76 -14.61 -15.67
C SER A 527 -2.65 -13.08 -15.63
N GLY A 528 -3.59 -12.40 -14.97
CA GLY A 528 -3.65 -10.95 -14.78
C GLY A 528 -5.10 -10.45 -14.76
N PRO A 529 -5.51 -9.64 -13.77
CA PRO A 529 -6.79 -8.96 -13.79
C PRO A 529 -6.93 -8.04 -15.01
N LEU A 530 -8.15 -7.86 -15.48
CA LEU A 530 -8.48 -6.95 -16.55
C LEU A 530 -8.42 -5.49 -16.10
N LEU A 531 -8.88 -5.18 -14.89
CA LEU A 531 -8.93 -3.79 -14.40
C LEU A 531 -7.64 -3.36 -13.69
N PHE A 532 -7.19 -4.12 -12.70
CA PHE A 532 -6.02 -3.72 -11.90
C PHE A 532 -5.22 -4.94 -11.44
N SER A 533 -4.01 -5.06 -11.98
CA SER A 533 -2.98 -6.04 -11.65
C SER A 533 -1.69 -5.36 -11.20
N ASP A 534 -0.71 -6.17 -10.81
CA ASP A 534 0.67 -5.77 -10.55
C ASP A 534 1.55 -5.75 -11.81
N ASN A 535 0.96 -5.75 -13.02
CA ASN A 535 1.74 -5.67 -14.25
C ASN A 535 2.49 -4.33 -14.40
N ALA A 536 1.92 -3.26 -13.85
CA ALA A 536 2.53 -1.94 -13.82
C ALA A 536 3.15 -1.60 -12.44
N PHE A 537 3.85 -0.47 -12.38
CA PHE A 537 4.44 0.03 -11.13
C PHE A 537 3.34 0.35 -10.09
N PRO A 538 3.54 0.06 -8.79
CA PRO A 538 2.58 0.36 -7.72
C PRO A 538 2.02 1.78 -7.79
N VAL A 539 0.71 1.92 -7.60
CA VAL A 539 0.04 3.22 -7.66
C VAL A 539 0.16 3.90 -6.31
N ARG A 540 0.44 5.20 -6.32
CA ARG A 540 0.39 5.99 -5.09
C ARG A 540 -1.06 6.33 -4.77
N MET A 541 -1.59 5.83 -3.66
CA MET A 541 -3.00 5.94 -3.33
C MET A 541 -3.28 6.03 -1.82
N PHE A 542 -4.42 6.64 -1.50
CA PHE A 542 -5.17 6.34 -0.29
C PHE A 542 -5.98 5.07 -0.54
N HIS A 543 -5.88 4.09 0.34
CA HIS A 543 -6.52 2.79 0.22
C HIS A 543 -7.32 2.50 1.50
N ILE A 544 -8.56 2.05 1.34
CA ILE A 544 -9.46 1.68 2.43
C ILE A 544 -9.94 0.26 2.17
N ASN A 545 -9.46 -0.66 3.00
CA ASN A 545 -9.70 -2.08 2.86
C ASN A 545 -10.50 -2.62 4.04
N ARG A 546 -11.55 -3.38 3.75
CA ARG A 546 -12.17 -4.25 4.75
C ARG A 546 -11.31 -5.52 4.88
N VAL A 547 -10.56 -5.61 5.99
CA VAL A 547 -9.55 -6.65 6.20
C VAL A 547 -10.15 -8.06 6.15
N SER A 548 -11.18 -8.30 6.97
CA SER A 548 -11.94 -9.56 6.96
C SER A 548 -13.39 -9.33 6.52
N PRO A 549 -13.99 -10.27 5.76
CA PRO A 549 -15.38 -10.18 5.33
C PRO A 549 -16.36 -10.00 6.50
N PHE A 550 -17.49 -9.34 6.25
CA PHE A 550 -18.56 -9.17 7.22
C PHE A 550 -19.92 -9.49 6.62
N HIS A 551 -20.92 -9.72 7.48
CA HIS A 551 -22.28 -9.99 7.03
C HIS A 551 -23.12 -8.71 7.07
N LEU A 552 -23.88 -8.47 6.00
CA LEU A 552 -24.89 -7.42 5.98
C LEU A 552 -26.11 -7.81 6.85
N PRO A 553 -26.78 -6.85 7.50
CA PRO A 553 -27.94 -7.13 8.34
C PRO A 553 -29.22 -7.43 7.52
N GLY A 554 -30.22 -8.03 8.17
CA GLY A 554 -31.54 -8.26 7.59
C GLY A 554 -31.54 -9.25 6.42
N LEU A 555 -32.34 -8.96 5.38
CA LEU A 555 -32.47 -9.81 4.19
C LEU A 555 -31.14 -9.95 3.41
N PHE A 556 -30.25 -8.94 3.51
CA PHE A 556 -28.97 -8.94 2.83
C PHE A 556 -27.97 -9.96 3.40
N ARG A 557 -28.26 -10.59 4.54
CA ARG A 557 -27.47 -11.71 5.06
C ARG A 557 -27.43 -12.91 4.09
N LEU A 558 -28.42 -13.02 3.18
CA LEU A 558 -28.45 -14.03 2.11
C LEU A 558 -27.32 -13.88 1.09
N LEU A 559 -26.68 -12.70 1.01
CA LEU A 559 -25.51 -12.48 0.16
C LEU A 559 -24.23 -13.08 0.73
N GLY A 560 -24.29 -13.61 1.96
CA GLY A 560 -23.15 -14.20 2.66
C GLY A 560 -22.12 -13.15 3.12
N PRO A 561 -20.87 -13.58 3.39
CA PRO A 561 -19.77 -12.67 3.68
C PRO A 561 -19.53 -11.69 2.53
N VAL A 562 -19.30 -10.42 2.89
CA VAL A 562 -19.03 -9.32 1.98
C VAL A 562 -17.69 -8.69 2.32
N ARG A 563 -16.88 -8.43 1.30
CA ARG A 563 -15.63 -7.66 1.43
C ARG A 563 -15.66 -6.46 0.49
N TRP A 564 -15.11 -5.36 0.96
CA TRP A 564 -15.05 -4.08 0.24
C TRP A 564 -13.62 -3.55 0.26
N ASP A 565 -13.16 -3.08 -0.88
CA ASP A 565 -11.90 -2.38 -1.10
C ASP A 565 -12.18 -1.12 -1.95
N MET A 566 -11.55 -0.03 -1.59
CA MET A 566 -11.60 1.21 -2.37
C MET A 566 -10.29 1.97 -2.27
N PHE A 567 -9.93 2.66 -3.34
CA PHE A 567 -8.73 3.50 -3.37
C PHE A 567 -8.96 4.80 -4.13
N PHE A 568 -8.12 5.79 -3.84
CA PHE A 568 -8.01 7.04 -4.59
C PHE A 568 -6.54 7.43 -4.70
N GLY A 569 -6.02 7.50 -5.91
CA GLY A 569 -4.60 7.71 -6.20
C GLY A 569 -4.35 8.51 -7.47
N THR A 570 -3.09 8.50 -7.90
CA THR A 570 -2.61 9.24 -9.08
C THR A 570 -1.84 8.33 -10.01
N LEU A 571 -2.09 8.42 -11.32
CA LEU A 571 -1.29 7.75 -12.34
C LEU A 571 -0.19 8.67 -12.86
N GLN A 572 0.88 8.07 -13.38
CA GLN A 572 2.06 8.79 -13.86
C GLN A 572 2.40 8.42 -15.30
N GLY A 573 3.18 9.27 -15.96
CA GLY A 573 3.72 9.00 -17.30
C GLY A 573 2.75 9.17 -18.47
N HIS A 574 1.55 9.71 -18.23
CA HIS A 574 0.60 10.00 -19.30
C HIS A 574 1.09 11.15 -20.17
N GLN A 575 1.00 11.03 -21.50
CA GLN A 575 1.59 12.00 -22.43
C GLN A 575 0.65 13.15 -22.77
N THR A 576 -0.60 12.85 -23.12
CA THR A 576 -1.59 13.85 -23.54
C THR A 576 -2.37 14.44 -22.38
N SER A 577 -2.54 13.66 -21.31
CA SER A 577 -3.27 14.06 -20.10
C SER A 577 -2.41 13.78 -18.85
N PRO A 578 -1.27 14.48 -18.65
CA PRO A 578 -0.38 14.24 -17.53
C PRO A 578 -1.08 14.35 -16.16
N GLY A 579 -0.77 13.40 -15.28
CA GLY A 579 -1.19 13.41 -13.88
C GLY A 579 -2.69 13.22 -13.63
N PRO A 580 -3.36 12.24 -14.25
CA PRO A 580 -4.75 12.00 -13.92
C PRO A 580 -4.88 11.30 -12.57
N PHE A 581 -6.00 11.54 -11.90
CA PHE A 581 -6.42 10.79 -10.72
C PHE A 581 -7.03 9.47 -11.14
N PHE A 582 -6.91 8.47 -10.26
CA PHE A 582 -7.45 7.13 -10.46
C PHE A 582 -8.05 6.65 -9.16
N HIS A 583 -9.34 6.34 -9.17
CA HIS A 583 -10.01 5.76 -8.03
C HIS A 583 -10.75 4.49 -8.43
N GLY A 584 -11.01 3.64 -7.46
CA GLY A 584 -11.79 2.43 -7.70
C GLY A 584 -12.48 1.95 -6.45
N GLU A 585 -13.54 1.18 -6.67
CA GLU A 585 -14.29 0.49 -5.63
C GLU A 585 -14.56 -0.94 -6.10
N LYS A 586 -14.31 -1.92 -5.23
CA LYS A 586 -14.66 -3.31 -5.45
C LYS A 586 -15.39 -3.89 -4.25
N MET A 587 -16.50 -4.56 -4.53
CA MET A 587 -17.29 -5.27 -3.52
C MET A 587 -17.54 -6.70 -3.98
N SER A 588 -17.14 -7.67 -3.15
CA SER A 588 -17.31 -9.10 -3.41
C SER A 588 -18.20 -9.75 -2.36
N PHE A 589 -18.98 -10.72 -2.80
CA PHE A 589 -20.00 -11.44 -2.04
C PHE A 589 -19.77 -12.93 -2.15
N LYS A 590 -19.96 -13.67 -1.05
CA LYS A 590 -19.84 -15.12 -1.00
C LYS A 590 -21.13 -15.77 -0.47
N PRO A 591 -22.21 -15.79 -1.26
CA PRO A 591 -23.52 -16.31 -0.81
C PRO A 591 -23.49 -17.78 -0.37
N THR A 592 -22.52 -18.56 -0.87
CA THR A 592 -22.30 -19.95 -0.45
C THR A 592 -20.81 -20.23 -0.35
N ARG A 593 -20.42 -21.29 0.36
CA ARG A 593 -19.03 -21.78 0.43
C ARG A 593 -18.39 -22.08 -0.95
N ASN A 594 -19.19 -22.18 -2.01
CA ASN A 594 -18.73 -22.55 -3.35
C ASN A 594 -18.86 -21.43 -4.38
N LEU A 595 -19.58 -20.35 -4.10
CA LEU A 595 -19.87 -19.28 -5.05
C LEU A 595 -19.44 -17.94 -4.46
N GLU A 596 -18.54 -17.27 -5.17
CA GLU A 596 -18.14 -15.88 -4.95
C GLU A 596 -18.45 -15.09 -6.23
N PHE A 597 -18.94 -13.85 -6.08
CA PHE A 597 -19.03 -12.91 -7.19
C PHE A 597 -18.72 -11.49 -6.71
N GLY A 598 -18.20 -10.66 -7.60
CA GLY A 598 -17.77 -9.31 -7.31
C GLY A 598 -18.23 -8.32 -8.38
N PHE A 599 -18.44 -7.08 -7.94
CA PHE A 599 -18.60 -5.93 -8.80
C PHE A 599 -17.49 -4.94 -8.50
N SER A 600 -16.92 -4.38 -9.55
CA SER A 600 -15.89 -3.36 -9.44
C SER A 600 -16.19 -2.18 -10.34
N ARG A 601 -15.67 -1.03 -9.97
CA ARG A 601 -15.67 0.18 -10.77
C ARG A 601 -14.34 0.87 -10.56
N THR A 602 -13.83 1.43 -11.63
CA THR A 602 -12.61 2.25 -11.64
C THR A 602 -12.88 3.48 -12.49
N VAL A 603 -12.26 4.59 -12.13
CA VAL A 603 -12.45 5.86 -12.81
C VAL A 603 -11.12 6.59 -12.95
N VAL A 604 -10.80 7.02 -14.17
CA VAL A 604 -9.71 7.95 -14.46
C VAL A 604 -10.31 9.33 -14.68
N LEU A 605 -9.84 10.34 -13.94
CA LEU A 605 -10.40 11.68 -13.97
C LEU A 605 -9.34 12.76 -13.75
N GLY A 606 -9.61 13.95 -14.30
CA GLY A 606 -8.75 15.11 -14.13
C GLY A 606 -7.55 15.11 -15.08
N GLY A 607 -6.38 15.51 -14.59
CA GLY A 607 -5.18 15.69 -15.40
C GLY A 607 -5.05 17.10 -16.01
N ALA A 608 -3.95 17.33 -16.73
CA ALA A 608 -3.68 18.64 -17.33
C ALA A 608 -4.83 19.10 -18.24
N GLY A 609 -5.32 20.34 -18.04
CA GLY A 609 -6.47 20.88 -18.78
C GLY A 609 -7.84 20.54 -18.19
N LEU A 610 -7.91 19.63 -17.21
CA LEU A 610 -9.15 19.20 -16.54
C LEU A 610 -8.97 19.22 -15.02
N PRO A 611 -9.26 20.34 -14.31
CA PRO A 611 -9.04 20.44 -12.87
C PRO A 611 -9.95 19.50 -12.06
N LEU A 612 -9.43 18.88 -11.00
CA LEU A 612 -10.25 18.15 -10.03
C LEU A 612 -11.07 19.15 -9.20
N THR A 613 -12.39 19.03 -9.26
CA THR A 613 -13.34 19.80 -8.43
C THR A 613 -14.17 18.85 -7.59
N ILE A 614 -14.74 19.33 -6.47
CA ILE A 614 -15.63 18.53 -5.63
C ILE A 614 -16.84 18.03 -6.41
N ASP A 615 -17.44 18.87 -7.26
CA ASP A 615 -18.57 18.46 -8.13
C ASP A 615 -18.16 17.32 -9.08
N ARG A 616 -17.00 17.43 -9.74
CA ARG A 616 -16.48 16.35 -10.60
C ARG A 616 -16.25 15.07 -9.81
N LEU A 617 -15.61 15.17 -8.64
CA LEU A 617 -15.34 14.02 -7.78
C LEU A 617 -16.66 13.34 -7.36
N LEU A 618 -17.66 14.09 -6.90
CA LEU A 618 -18.95 13.52 -6.54
C LEU A 618 -19.65 12.86 -7.75
N ARG A 619 -19.54 13.45 -8.95
CA ARG A 619 -20.05 12.84 -10.18
C ARG A 619 -19.31 11.55 -10.53
N SER A 620 -18.00 11.47 -10.31
CA SER A 620 -17.22 10.28 -10.62
C SER A 620 -17.65 9.07 -9.78
N TYR A 621 -18.09 9.29 -8.54
CA TYR A 621 -18.67 8.24 -7.67
C TYR A 621 -20.12 7.90 -8.02
N PHE A 622 -20.99 8.91 -8.16
CA PHE A 622 -22.44 8.66 -8.16
C PHE A 622 -23.10 8.66 -9.54
N SER A 623 -22.39 9.06 -10.61
CA SER A 623 -22.95 9.03 -11.96
C SER A 623 -23.04 7.61 -12.49
N VAL A 624 -24.24 7.19 -12.86
CA VAL A 624 -24.56 5.86 -13.43
C VAL A 624 -24.94 5.89 -14.91
N SER A 625 -25.01 7.09 -15.51
CA SER A 625 -25.34 7.27 -16.92
C SER A 625 -24.13 7.75 -17.74
N SER A 626 -24.08 7.35 -19.02
CA SER A 626 -23.20 7.96 -20.00
C SER A 626 -23.67 9.40 -20.25
N VAL A 627 -22.77 10.38 -20.11
CA VAL A 627 -23.11 11.78 -20.41
C VAL A 627 -22.80 11.99 -21.89
N LYS A 628 -23.81 12.37 -22.69
CA LYS A 628 -23.60 12.74 -24.09
C LYS A 628 -23.27 14.22 -24.15
N ASN A 629 -22.25 14.60 -24.93
CA ASN A 629 -21.73 15.97 -25.05
C ASN A 629 -21.10 16.51 -23.74
N GLU A 630 -20.13 15.75 -23.21
CA GLU A 630 -19.38 16.16 -22.04
C GLU A 630 -18.65 17.48 -22.29
N THR A 631 -18.90 18.47 -21.43
CA THR A 631 -18.06 19.66 -21.28
C THR A 631 -17.08 19.40 -20.13
N PRO A 632 -15.96 20.14 -20.04
CA PRO A 632 -15.10 20.09 -18.85
C PRO A 632 -15.85 20.29 -17.53
N ALA A 633 -16.99 20.99 -17.54
CA ALA A 633 -17.82 21.22 -16.35
C ALA A 633 -18.75 20.05 -15.99
N THR A 634 -19.02 19.13 -16.91
CA THR A 634 -19.97 18.01 -16.73
C THR A 634 -19.32 16.63 -16.82
N ASP A 635 -18.03 16.58 -17.15
CA ASP A 635 -17.23 15.36 -17.28
C ASP A 635 -17.05 14.65 -15.92
N PRO A 636 -17.59 13.43 -15.74
CA PRO A 636 -17.42 12.62 -14.53
C PRO A 636 -16.11 11.79 -14.52
N GLY A 637 -15.28 11.88 -15.55
CA GLY A 637 -14.14 11.01 -15.81
C GLY A 637 -14.52 9.75 -16.59
N LYS A 638 -13.49 9.06 -17.08
CA LYS A 638 -13.63 7.78 -17.78
C LYS A 638 -13.83 6.67 -16.78
N ARG A 639 -15.01 6.04 -16.81
CA ARG A 639 -15.46 5.01 -15.87
C ARG A 639 -15.44 3.64 -16.56
N THR A 640 -14.95 2.63 -15.86
CA THR A 640 -14.99 1.24 -16.33
C THR A 640 -15.62 0.39 -15.23
N GLY A 641 -16.61 -0.43 -15.60
CA GLY A 641 -17.26 -1.39 -14.70
C GLY A 641 -16.64 -2.78 -14.87
N GLY A 642 -16.60 -3.55 -13.79
CA GLY A 642 -16.14 -4.92 -13.78
C GLY A 642 -17.12 -5.88 -13.10
N PHE A 643 -17.02 -7.15 -13.49
CA PHE A 643 -17.74 -8.25 -12.87
C PHE A 643 -16.86 -9.49 -12.90
N ASP A 644 -16.73 -10.15 -11.75
CA ASP A 644 -15.98 -11.38 -11.61
C ASP A 644 -16.75 -12.40 -10.78
N PHE A 645 -16.50 -13.68 -11.00
CA PHE A 645 -17.03 -14.75 -10.15
C PHE A 645 -16.05 -15.92 -10.05
N SER A 646 -16.20 -16.69 -8.98
CA SER A 646 -15.55 -17.98 -8.79
C SER A 646 -16.57 -19.01 -8.29
N TYR A 647 -16.54 -20.20 -8.87
CA TYR A 647 -17.50 -21.27 -8.58
C TYR A 647 -16.83 -22.64 -8.50
N ARG A 648 -16.89 -23.27 -7.33
CA ARG A 648 -16.51 -24.67 -7.11
C ARG A 648 -17.62 -25.59 -7.63
N VAL A 649 -17.34 -26.30 -8.72
CA VAL A 649 -18.36 -27.00 -9.50
C VAL A 649 -18.97 -28.17 -8.71
N PRO A 650 -20.31 -28.25 -8.54
CA PRO A 650 -20.97 -29.38 -7.87
C PRO A 650 -20.50 -30.74 -8.39
N PHE A 651 -20.42 -31.74 -7.49
CA PHE A 651 -19.87 -33.09 -7.74
C PHE A 651 -18.37 -33.15 -8.09
N LEU A 652 -17.78 -32.04 -8.52
CA LEU A 652 -16.34 -31.88 -8.77
C LEU A 652 -15.70 -30.88 -7.80
N ARG A 653 -16.36 -30.53 -6.68
CA ARG A 653 -15.98 -29.39 -5.82
C ARG A 653 -14.58 -29.50 -5.22
N ASN A 654 -14.07 -30.72 -5.07
CA ASN A 654 -12.73 -30.98 -4.54
C ASN A 654 -11.65 -30.89 -5.62
N TRP A 655 -12.06 -30.83 -6.89
CA TRP A 655 -11.20 -30.94 -8.07
C TRP A 655 -11.21 -29.66 -8.88
N LEU A 656 -12.39 -29.16 -9.27
CA LEU A 656 -12.58 -28.14 -10.29
C LEU A 656 -13.24 -26.88 -9.73
N THR A 657 -12.56 -25.75 -9.95
CA THR A 657 -13.09 -24.40 -9.79
C THR A 657 -13.09 -23.71 -11.16
N ILE A 658 -14.20 -23.08 -11.52
CA ILE A 658 -14.30 -22.20 -12.69
C ILE A 658 -14.45 -20.76 -12.23
N TYR A 659 -13.91 -19.82 -12.97
CA TYR A 659 -13.98 -18.40 -12.63
C TYR A 659 -13.92 -17.55 -13.90
N THR A 660 -14.28 -16.28 -13.77
CA THR A 660 -14.06 -15.29 -14.83
C THR A 660 -13.79 -13.94 -14.22
N ASP A 661 -13.08 -13.12 -14.97
CA ASP A 661 -13.05 -11.67 -14.87
C ASP A 661 -13.67 -11.08 -16.12
N SER A 662 -14.29 -9.91 -16.00
CA SER A 662 -14.87 -9.19 -17.13
C SER A 662 -14.87 -7.69 -16.88
N LEU A 663 -14.68 -6.92 -17.95
CA LEU A 663 -14.64 -5.45 -17.90
C LEU A 663 -15.57 -4.86 -18.96
N ALA A 664 -16.19 -3.73 -18.65
CA ALA A 664 -17.04 -2.96 -19.55
C ALA A 664 -16.69 -1.48 -19.46
N ASP A 665 -16.51 -0.85 -20.62
CA ASP A 665 -15.91 0.48 -20.69
C ASP A 665 -16.94 1.63 -20.79
N ASP A 666 -18.15 1.36 -21.30
CA ASP A 666 -19.23 2.35 -21.43
C ASP A 666 -20.55 1.91 -20.79
N ASP A 667 -20.61 0.66 -20.34
CA ASP A 667 -21.80 0.05 -19.75
C ASP A 667 -21.60 -0.09 -18.24
N PRO A 668 -22.66 0.05 -17.42
CA PRO A 668 -22.54 0.02 -15.96
C PRO A 668 -22.01 -1.31 -15.41
N SER A 669 -22.11 -2.38 -16.19
CA SER A 669 -21.56 -3.70 -15.86
C SER A 669 -21.38 -4.53 -17.14
N PRO A 670 -20.39 -5.43 -17.20
CA PRO A 670 -20.26 -6.44 -18.26
C PRO A 670 -21.54 -7.24 -18.52
N LEU A 671 -22.37 -7.45 -17.49
CA LEU A 671 -23.64 -8.18 -17.60
C LEU A 671 -24.71 -7.42 -18.39
N ALA A 672 -24.62 -6.09 -18.47
CA ALA A 672 -25.59 -5.26 -19.20
C ALA A 672 -25.36 -5.30 -20.72
N ALA A 673 -24.11 -5.45 -21.16
CA ALA A 673 -23.75 -5.56 -22.57
C ALA A 673 -22.61 -6.55 -22.82
N PRO A 674 -22.83 -7.87 -22.64
CA PRO A 674 -21.76 -8.86 -22.70
C PRO A 674 -20.97 -8.86 -24.02
N ARG A 675 -21.61 -8.52 -25.15
CA ARG A 675 -20.93 -8.47 -26.46
C ARG A 675 -19.86 -7.36 -26.59
N ARG A 676 -19.93 -6.37 -25.72
CA ARG A 676 -18.99 -5.24 -25.63
C ARG A 676 -17.98 -5.43 -24.49
N ALA A 677 -18.11 -6.46 -23.67
CA ALA A 677 -17.20 -6.66 -22.54
C ALA A 677 -15.90 -7.35 -22.97
N GLY A 678 -14.82 -7.05 -22.24
CA GLY A 678 -13.65 -7.91 -22.19
C GLY A 678 -13.90 -9.06 -21.22
N PHE A 679 -13.29 -10.22 -21.48
CA PHE A 679 -13.45 -11.42 -20.65
C PHE A 679 -12.12 -12.10 -20.41
N ASN A 680 -11.98 -12.72 -19.24
CA ASN A 680 -10.89 -13.64 -18.94
C ASN A 680 -11.45 -14.87 -18.18
N PRO A 681 -12.16 -15.78 -18.85
CA PRO A 681 -12.62 -17.02 -18.24
C PRO A 681 -11.43 -17.92 -17.90
N GLY A 682 -11.56 -18.66 -16.80
CA GLY A 682 -10.55 -19.60 -16.36
C GLY A 682 -11.12 -20.83 -15.65
N MET A 683 -10.30 -21.86 -15.59
CA MET A 683 -10.52 -23.05 -14.79
C MET A 683 -9.27 -23.40 -13.98
N TYR A 684 -9.47 -23.96 -12.80
CA TYR A 684 -8.43 -24.50 -11.95
C TYR A 684 -8.81 -25.90 -11.49
N LEU A 685 -7.97 -26.87 -11.86
CA LEU A 685 -8.00 -28.24 -11.40
C LEU A 685 -6.94 -28.40 -10.30
N SER A 686 -7.36 -28.59 -9.05
CA SER A 686 -6.47 -28.65 -7.87
C SER A 686 -5.57 -29.88 -7.84
N HIS A 687 -6.03 -30.97 -8.49
CA HIS A 687 -5.32 -32.23 -8.63
C HIS A 687 -5.92 -33.13 -9.73
N PHE A 688 -5.14 -34.12 -10.21
CA PHE A 688 -5.62 -35.15 -11.15
C PHE A 688 -5.81 -36.53 -10.48
N PRO A 689 -6.71 -37.39 -10.99
CA PRO A 689 -6.89 -38.74 -10.43
C PRO A 689 -5.59 -39.53 -10.50
N GLY A 690 -5.10 -40.04 -9.37
CA GLY A 690 -3.82 -40.74 -9.26
C GLY A 690 -2.58 -39.85 -9.28
N LEU A 691 -2.73 -38.53 -9.45
CA LEU A 691 -1.65 -37.53 -9.47
C LEU A 691 -2.04 -36.34 -8.58
N SER A 692 -2.16 -36.58 -7.27
CA SER A 692 -2.65 -35.57 -6.30
C SER A 692 -1.81 -34.29 -6.26
N LYS A 693 -0.50 -34.41 -6.52
CA LYS A 693 0.48 -33.32 -6.52
C LYS A 693 0.53 -32.48 -7.80
N LEU A 694 -0.25 -32.81 -8.83
CA LEU A 694 -0.23 -32.11 -10.11
C LEU A 694 -1.49 -31.26 -10.24
N ASP A 695 -1.36 -29.96 -10.39
CA ASP A 695 -2.47 -29.07 -10.70
C ASP A 695 -2.45 -28.59 -12.16
N LEU A 696 -3.57 -28.05 -12.62
CA LEU A 696 -3.69 -27.40 -13.93
C LEU A 696 -4.57 -26.17 -13.84
N ARG A 697 -4.11 -25.08 -14.44
CA ARG A 697 -4.88 -23.85 -14.64
C ARG A 697 -4.86 -23.48 -16.10
N VAL A 698 -6.01 -23.05 -16.62
CA VAL A 698 -6.16 -22.55 -17.99
C VAL A 698 -7.01 -21.29 -17.95
N GLU A 699 -6.54 -20.22 -18.59
CA GLU A 699 -7.20 -18.91 -18.67
C GLU A 699 -7.16 -18.39 -20.11
N ALA A 700 -8.21 -17.69 -20.54
CA ALA A 700 -8.35 -17.24 -21.94
C ALA A 700 -8.78 -15.75 -22.04
N PRO A 701 -7.86 -14.81 -21.78
CA PRO A 701 -8.17 -13.38 -21.85
C PRO A 701 -8.53 -12.89 -23.26
N LEU A 702 -9.48 -11.96 -23.32
CA LEU A 702 -10.06 -11.39 -24.53
C LEU A 702 -10.40 -9.91 -24.31
N THR A 703 -9.84 -9.03 -25.13
CA THR A 703 -10.10 -7.58 -25.11
C THR A 703 -10.53 -7.04 -26.49
N ASN A 704 -10.56 -7.87 -27.54
CA ASN A 704 -11.09 -7.51 -28.87
C ASN A 704 -12.63 -7.62 -28.96
N SER A 705 -13.32 -6.90 -28.08
CA SER A 705 -14.78 -6.87 -28.06
C SER A 705 -15.38 -6.26 -29.35
N VAL A 706 -16.64 -6.58 -29.66
CA VAL A 706 -17.33 -6.01 -30.84
C VAL A 706 -17.69 -4.55 -30.55
N SER A 707 -16.83 -3.61 -30.97
CA SER A 707 -17.05 -2.17 -30.78
C SER A 707 -17.28 -1.41 -32.10
N LYS A 708 -18.07 -0.33 -32.01
CA LYS A 708 -18.37 0.57 -33.14
C LYS A 708 -17.35 1.70 -33.32
N ASN A 709 -16.43 1.88 -32.36
CA ASN A 709 -15.50 3.03 -32.32
C ASN A 709 -14.22 2.85 -33.13
N GLY A 710 -14.14 1.76 -33.90
CA GLY A 710 -12.92 1.37 -34.63
C GLY A 710 -11.96 0.55 -33.77
N PRO A 711 -10.91 0.00 -34.41
CA PRO A 711 -9.98 -0.91 -33.75
C PRO A 711 -9.07 -0.19 -32.75
N GLY A 712 -8.83 -0.80 -31.60
CA GLY A 712 -7.94 -0.32 -30.52
C GLY A 712 -8.45 0.88 -29.71
N ARG A 713 -9.71 1.29 -29.93
CA ARG A 713 -10.30 2.53 -29.40
C ARG A 713 -11.48 2.28 -28.46
N TYR A 714 -11.41 1.17 -27.73
CA TYR A 714 -12.48 0.78 -26.82
C TYR A 714 -11.91 0.34 -25.47
N ILE A 715 -11.52 -0.94 -25.32
CA ILE A 715 -10.92 -1.39 -24.07
C ILE A 715 -9.53 -0.73 -23.89
N TYR A 716 -9.31 -0.17 -22.70
CA TYR A 716 -8.11 0.56 -22.29
C TYR A 716 -7.81 1.84 -23.09
N TRP A 717 -8.77 2.43 -23.82
CA TRP A 717 -8.54 3.68 -24.53
C TRP A 717 -9.72 4.64 -24.36
N ASP A 718 -9.43 5.93 -24.24
CA ASP A 718 -10.44 6.98 -24.16
C ASP A 718 -10.06 8.18 -25.03
N GLY A 719 -11.06 8.99 -25.43
CA GLY A 719 -10.85 10.15 -26.29
C GLY A 719 -10.12 11.33 -25.63
N PHE A 720 -10.06 11.38 -24.30
CA PHE A 720 -9.24 12.32 -23.54
C PHE A 720 -8.02 11.62 -22.91
N TYR A 721 -8.19 10.41 -22.38
CA TYR A 721 -7.09 9.60 -21.83
C TYR A 721 -6.63 8.55 -22.84
N HIS A 722 -5.80 8.96 -23.81
CA HIS A 722 -5.36 8.09 -24.91
C HIS A 722 -4.49 6.89 -24.44
N ASP A 723 -3.91 6.97 -23.26
CA ASP A 723 -3.08 5.98 -22.57
C ASP A 723 -3.76 5.48 -21.27
N LEU A 724 -5.09 5.34 -21.31
CA LEU A 724 -5.92 4.82 -20.21
C LEU A 724 -5.40 3.47 -19.69
N TYR A 725 -5.52 3.25 -18.38
CA TYR A 725 -4.99 2.07 -17.68
C TYR A 725 -3.47 1.88 -17.76
N THR A 726 -2.70 2.91 -18.10
CA THR A 726 -1.25 2.84 -17.94
C THR A 726 -0.79 3.50 -16.65
N ASN A 727 0.29 2.99 -16.06
CA ASN A 727 1.05 3.72 -15.05
C ASN A 727 2.52 3.69 -15.43
N ARG A 728 3.12 4.87 -15.62
CA ARG A 728 4.48 5.07 -16.16
C ARG A 728 4.67 4.40 -17.52
N GLY A 729 3.63 4.40 -18.36
CA GLY A 729 3.63 3.82 -19.70
C GLY A 729 3.54 2.29 -19.73
N VAL A 730 3.29 1.63 -18.59
CA VAL A 730 3.06 0.17 -18.52
C VAL A 730 1.57 -0.07 -18.23
N LEU A 731 0.96 -0.98 -18.96
CA LEU A 731 -0.45 -1.36 -18.78
C LEU A 731 -0.67 -2.00 -17.40
N MET A 732 -1.62 -1.47 -16.63
CA MET A 732 -2.06 -2.00 -15.33
C MET A 732 -3.02 -3.18 -15.46
N GLY A 733 -3.74 -3.28 -16.59
CA GLY A 733 -4.66 -4.38 -16.88
C GLY A 733 -3.95 -5.65 -17.37
N ASN A 734 -4.71 -6.51 -18.05
CA ASN A 734 -4.21 -7.82 -18.48
C ASN A 734 -3.19 -7.73 -19.62
N TRP A 735 -2.21 -8.62 -19.58
CA TRP A 735 -1.09 -8.74 -20.53
C TRP A 735 -1.45 -8.90 -22.01
N VAL A 736 -2.69 -9.28 -22.37
CA VAL A 736 -3.11 -9.33 -23.77
C VAL A 736 -3.19 -7.95 -24.43
N GLY A 737 -3.25 -6.87 -23.66
CA GLY A 737 -3.28 -5.52 -24.19
C GLY A 737 -4.60 -5.12 -24.85
N ARG A 738 -4.57 -4.10 -25.71
CA ARG A 738 -5.73 -3.63 -26.49
C ARG A 738 -5.99 -4.53 -27.69
N ASP A 739 -7.27 -4.79 -27.96
CA ASP A 739 -7.73 -5.68 -29.05
C ASP A 739 -6.94 -7.00 -29.13
N GLY A 740 -6.64 -7.54 -27.95
CA GLY A 740 -5.88 -8.76 -27.76
C GLY A 740 -6.77 -9.96 -27.48
N SER A 741 -6.28 -11.14 -27.83
CA SER A 741 -6.86 -12.41 -27.45
C SER A 741 -5.75 -13.38 -27.09
N GLY A 742 -5.95 -14.21 -26.08
CA GLY A 742 -4.91 -15.13 -25.65
C GLY A 742 -5.42 -16.33 -24.87
N ILE A 743 -4.50 -17.25 -24.62
CA ILE A 743 -4.66 -18.38 -23.71
C ILE A 743 -3.37 -18.55 -22.92
N GLN A 744 -3.51 -18.80 -21.63
CA GLN A 744 -2.43 -19.20 -20.75
C GLN A 744 -2.80 -20.51 -20.07
N ALA A 745 -1.87 -21.48 -20.08
CA ALA A 745 -1.97 -22.70 -19.31
C ALA A 745 -0.77 -22.81 -18.38
N THR A 746 -1.02 -23.10 -17.10
CA THR A 746 0.04 -23.38 -16.14
C THR A 746 -0.26 -24.69 -15.42
N SER A 747 0.75 -25.51 -15.19
CA SER A 747 0.61 -26.75 -14.44
C SER A 747 1.77 -26.87 -13.47
N ARG A 748 1.46 -27.05 -12.18
CA ARG A 748 2.45 -27.14 -11.12
C ARG A 748 2.45 -28.53 -10.51
N TYR A 749 3.65 -29.10 -10.42
CA TYR A 749 3.91 -30.32 -9.68
C TYR A 749 4.55 -29.99 -8.33
N TRP A 750 3.86 -30.33 -7.25
CA TRP A 750 4.23 -30.02 -5.88
C TRP A 750 5.13 -31.11 -5.30
N LEU A 751 6.43 -30.82 -5.16
CA LEU A 751 7.40 -31.73 -4.55
C LEU A 751 7.18 -31.81 -3.03
N SER A 752 6.99 -30.64 -2.43
CA SER A 752 6.59 -30.41 -1.03
C SER A 752 5.61 -29.23 -0.96
N ALA A 753 5.23 -28.79 0.24
CA ALA A 753 4.37 -27.62 0.41
C ALA A 753 5.00 -26.31 -0.11
N ARG A 754 6.33 -26.20 -0.12
CA ARG A 754 7.07 -25.00 -0.55
C ARG A 754 7.95 -25.22 -1.79
N ASN A 755 8.15 -26.47 -2.21
CA ASN A 755 8.99 -26.81 -3.36
C ASN A 755 8.10 -27.28 -4.52
N ALA A 756 8.25 -26.68 -5.69
CA ALA A 756 7.44 -27.03 -6.84
C ALA A 756 8.16 -26.80 -8.18
N ILE A 757 7.68 -27.48 -9.21
CA ILE A 757 8.06 -27.26 -10.60
C ILE A 757 6.79 -26.86 -11.35
N GLN A 758 6.81 -25.71 -12.01
CA GLN A 758 5.70 -25.20 -12.79
C GLN A 758 6.08 -25.13 -14.26
N PHE A 759 5.22 -25.67 -15.11
CA PHE A 759 5.25 -25.50 -16.56
C PHE A 759 4.23 -24.43 -16.96
N GLY A 760 4.60 -23.56 -17.89
CA GLY A 760 3.75 -22.52 -18.42
C GLY A 760 3.74 -22.55 -19.94
N TYR A 761 2.59 -22.20 -20.51
CA TYR A 761 2.43 -21.92 -21.93
C TYR A 761 1.53 -20.71 -22.10
N ARG A 762 1.89 -19.81 -23.01
CA ARG A 762 1.10 -18.64 -23.35
C ARG A 762 1.06 -18.46 -24.86
N HIS A 763 -0.11 -18.12 -25.37
CA HIS A 763 -0.33 -17.73 -26.76
C HIS A 763 -1.18 -16.48 -26.77
N ALA A 764 -0.83 -15.50 -27.60
CA ALA A 764 -1.69 -14.36 -27.86
C ALA A 764 -1.61 -13.86 -29.28
N LYS A 765 -2.68 -13.18 -29.67
CA LYS A 765 -2.84 -12.47 -30.93
C LYS A 765 -3.36 -11.07 -30.68
N VAL A 766 -2.87 -10.14 -31.50
CA VAL A 766 -3.35 -8.76 -31.57
C VAL A 766 -4.08 -8.58 -32.90
N ASP A 767 -5.26 -7.97 -32.86
CA ASP A 767 -6.12 -7.81 -34.03
C ASP A 767 -5.41 -7.03 -35.16
N PRO A 768 -5.40 -7.53 -36.41
CA PRO A 768 -4.80 -6.84 -37.55
C PRO A 768 -5.49 -5.53 -37.94
N GLN A 769 -6.72 -5.29 -37.47
CA GLN A 769 -7.38 -3.99 -37.63
C GLN A 769 -6.77 -2.94 -36.69
N PHE A 770 -6.26 -3.34 -35.52
CA PHE A 770 -5.61 -2.45 -34.57
C PHE A 770 -4.14 -2.24 -34.93
N VAL A 771 -3.34 -3.31 -34.92
CA VAL A 771 -1.92 -3.26 -35.29
C VAL A 771 -1.78 -3.67 -36.77
N PRO A 772 -1.19 -2.83 -37.64
CA PRO A 772 -1.00 -3.18 -39.05
C PRO A 772 -0.28 -4.53 -39.25
N GLY A 773 -0.96 -5.47 -39.92
CA GLY A 773 -0.47 -6.84 -40.15
C GLY A 773 -0.66 -7.79 -38.97
N GLY A 774 -1.27 -7.32 -37.88
CA GLY A 774 -1.55 -8.06 -36.66
C GLY A 774 -0.31 -8.43 -35.86
N GLY A 775 -0.55 -9.21 -34.82
CA GLY A 775 0.49 -9.68 -33.93
C GLY A 775 0.25 -11.11 -33.50
N THR A 776 1.32 -11.88 -33.31
CA THR A 776 1.23 -13.17 -32.60
C THR A 776 2.49 -13.39 -31.79
N TYR A 777 2.32 -13.84 -30.55
CA TYR A 777 3.44 -14.35 -29.76
C TYR A 777 3.04 -15.58 -28.97
N ASN A 778 4.05 -16.40 -28.70
CA ASN A 778 3.94 -17.65 -27.97
C ASN A 778 5.13 -17.76 -27.05
N ASP A 779 4.91 -18.26 -25.84
CA ASP A 779 6.00 -18.68 -24.99
C ASP A 779 5.69 -19.97 -24.24
N GLY A 780 6.76 -20.72 -23.98
CA GLY A 780 6.77 -21.85 -23.08
C GLY A 780 7.78 -21.58 -21.97
N SER A 781 7.39 -21.85 -20.73
CA SER A 781 8.20 -21.56 -19.56
C SER A 781 8.26 -22.71 -18.56
N VAL A 782 9.35 -22.73 -17.80
CA VAL A 782 9.54 -23.61 -16.64
C VAL A 782 10.01 -22.74 -15.48
N ARG A 783 9.33 -22.84 -14.34
CA ARG A 783 9.75 -22.27 -13.05
C ARG A 783 10.02 -23.41 -12.06
N VAL A 784 11.10 -23.29 -11.31
CA VAL A 784 11.42 -24.18 -10.20
C VAL A 784 11.58 -23.33 -8.96
N ASP A 785 10.81 -23.65 -7.92
CA ASP A 785 10.87 -23.01 -6.61
C ASP A 785 11.41 -24.03 -5.60
N PHE A 786 12.48 -23.67 -4.90
CA PHE A 786 13.18 -24.58 -3.99
C PHE A 786 13.62 -23.89 -2.71
N TRP A 787 13.30 -24.52 -1.59
CA TRP A 787 13.74 -24.15 -0.25
C TRP A 787 14.82 -25.13 0.20
N ALA A 788 16.06 -24.66 0.23
CA ALA A 788 17.23 -25.46 0.61
C ALA A 788 17.42 -25.53 2.13
N LEU A 789 17.01 -24.47 2.83
CA LEU A 789 17.04 -24.31 4.29
C LEU A 789 15.72 -23.69 4.75
N ARG A 790 15.54 -23.55 6.08
CA ARG A 790 14.32 -22.97 6.66
C ARG A 790 14.05 -21.53 6.18
N ASP A 791 15.12 -20.75 6.01
CA ASP A 791 15.07 -19.30 5.75
C ASP A 791 15.58 -18.91 4.36
N TRP A 792 16.01 -19.87 3.54
CA TRP A 792 16.56 -19.60 2.22
C TRP A 792 15.75 -20.29 1.13
N SER A 793 15.30 -19.50 0.17
CA SER A 793 14.64 -19.96 -1.05
C SER A 793 15.44 -19.55 -2.28
N ALA A 794 15.48 -20.41 -3.28
CA ALA A 794 15.94 -20.09 -4.62
C ALA A 794 14.82 -20.37 -5.61
N SER A 795 14.63 -19.48 -6.58
CA SER A 795 13.77 -19.73 -7.74
C SER A 795 14.56 -19.59 -9.03
N ALA A 796 14.28 -20.48 -9.98
CA ALA A 796 14.84 -20.45 -11.32
C ALA A 796 13.70 -20.43 -12.33
N PHE A 797 13.81 -19.59 -13.35
CA PHE A 797 12.81 -19.42 -14.39
C PHE A 797 13.48 -19.41 -15.76
N VAL A 798 12.96 -20.19 -16.70
CA VAL A 798 13.36 -20.17 -18.11
C VAL A 798 12.13 -20.03 -18.96
N GLN A 799 12.15 -19.12 -19.92
CA GLN A 799 11.10 -18.90 -20.90
C GLN A 799 11.70 -18.87 -22.30
N TYR A 800 11.14 -19.65 -23.20
CA TYR A 800 11.38 -19.54 -24.63
C TYR A 800 10.19 -18.87 -25.29
N GLU A 801 10.44 -17.74 -25.94
CA GLU A 801 9.43 -16.90 -26.57
C GLU A 801 9.68 -16.81 -28.08
N GLN A 802 8.59 -16.80 -28.84
CA GLN A 802 8.58 -16.53 -30.27
C GLN A 802 7.49 -15.51 -30.57
N TRP A 803 7.82 -14.47 -31.33
CA TRP A 803 6.84 -13.46 -31.70
C TRP A 803 7.02 -12.98 -33.13
N LYS A 804 5.90 -12.58 -33.75
CA LYS A 804 5.85 -12.02 -35.09
C LYS A 804 4.87 -10.84 -35.11
N PHE A 805 5.44 -9.66 -35.26
CA PHE A 805 4.73 -8.41 -35.49
C PHE A 805 5.33 -7.79 -36.75
N PRO A 806 4.67 -7.86 -37.91
CA PRO A 806 5.22 -7.34 -39.17
C PRO A 806 5.65 -5.87 -39.10
N LEU A 807 4.99 -5.09 -38.25
CA LEU A 807 5.35 -3.70 -37.97
C LEU A 807 6.69 -3.55 -37.23
N LEU A 808 7.03 -4.46 -36.31
CA LEU A 808 8.27 -4.43 -35.53
C LEU A 808 9.44 -5.14 -36.25
N ALA A 809 9.16 -6.29 -36.88
CA ALA A 809 10.14 -7.09 -37.58
C ALA A 809 9.49 -7.91 -38.71
N SER A 810 10.16 -7.97 -39.86
CA SER A 810 9.66 -8.70 -41.05
C SER A 810 9.69 -10.23 -40.88
N SER A 811 10.55 -10.74 -40.00
CA SER A 811 10.73 -12.16 -39.71
C SER A 811 10.35 -12.51 -38.28
N LEU A 812 10.06 -13.81 -38.05
CA LEU A 812 9.82 -14.35 -36.71
C LEU A 812 11.03 -14.09 -35.81
N GLN A 813 10.79 -13.45 -34.67
CA GLN A 813 11.80 -13.24 -33.64
C GLN A 813 11.71 -14.32 -32.57
N LYS A 814 12.84 -14.58 -31.92
CA LYS A 814 13.00 -15.60 -30.88
C LYS A 814 13.77 -15.00 -29.72
N ASN A 815 13.37 -15.35 -28.50
CA ASN A 815 14.01 -14.89 -27.29
C ASN A 815 14.04 -16.03 -26.25
N VAL A 816 15.14 -16.15 -25.52
CA VAL A 816 15.22 -16.95 -24.29
C VAL A 816 15.46 -16.00 -23.14
N THR A 817 14.58 -16.05 -22.15
CA THR A 817 14.72 -15.35 -20.88
C THR A 817 15.05 -16.37 -19.80
N THR A 818 16.10 -16.12 -19.03
CA THR A 818 16.49 -16.94 -17.87
C THR A 818 16.62 -16.05 -16.66
N SER A 819 16.02 -16.43 -15.54
CA SER A 819 16.14 -15.72 -14.27
C SER A 819 16.49 -16.67 -13.15
N VAL A 820 17.35 -16.22 -12.23
CA VAL A 820 17.63 -16.89 -10.96
C VAL A 820 17.45 -15.86 -9.86
N GLN A 821 16.65 -16.20 -8.86
CA GLN A 821 16.47 -15.38 -7.66
C GLN A 821 16.89 -16.19 -6.43
N LEU A 822 17.65 -15.54 -5.56
CA LEU A 822 17.92 -16.03 -4.22
C LEU A 822 17.21 -15.09 -3.24
N SER A 823 16.53 -15.65 -2.24
CA SER A 823 15.82 -14.88 -1.23
C SER A 823 16.08 -15.46 0.15
N TYR A 824 16.36 -14.56 1.09
CA TYR A 824 16.50 -14.83 2.51
C TYR A 824 15.27 -14.31 3.24
N TRP A 825 14.64 -15.16 4.04
CA TRP A 825 13.41 -14.94 4.78
C TRP A 825 13.70 -15.15 6.28
N PRO A 826 14.22 -14.14 6.99
CA PRO A 826 14.57 -14.29 8.39
C PRO A 826 13.31 -14.58 9.21
N GLN A 827 13.29 -15.73 9.90
CA GLN A 827 12.25 -15.97 10.90
C GLN A 827 12.60 -15.19 12.16
N SER A 828 11.74 -14.25 12.56
CA SER A 828 11.88 -13.55 13.83
C SER A 828 11.60 -14.53 14.96
N HIS A 829 12.66 -15.11 15.53
CA HIS A 829 12.62 -15.63 16.89
C HIS A 829 12.74 -14.44 17.85
N ALA A 830 11.66 -13.69 18.04
CA ALA A 830 11.57 -12.74 19.14
C ALA A 830 10.84 -13.44 20.29
N HIS A 831 11.62 -13.75 21.33
CA HIS A 831 11.17 -14.29 22.62
C HIS A 831 10.42 -13.25 23.44
#